data_AF-A0AA36MTE5-F1
#
_entry.id   AF-A0AA36MTE5-F1
#
_cell.length_a   1.000
_cell.length_b   1.000
_cell.length_c   1.000
_cell.angle_alpha   90.00
_cell.angle_beta   90.00
_cell.angle_gamma   90.00
#
_symmetry.space_group_name_H-M   'P 1'
#
loop_
_entity.id
_entity.type
_entity.pdbx_description
1 polymer ?
#
loop_
_entity_poly.entity_id
_entity_poly.type
_entity_poly.pdbx_seq_one_letter_code
_entity_poly.pdbx_strand_id
1 'polypeptide(L)'
;MFDYEHLDMAEEEPAPKAPSLPEEKPRLRGSGDFRTLPRAAWERLHGRFQQASSQIDEQASGLEAKIVKTEKEFRSKVSLTEPDEASLRSLVEDMSLRVASFVTRVDHEEEQRRTVSERRRKATDAVSNASLSFAEFLGRPEPVGGDSSRGLRVARSRTDCGEAIQMVDCDEYLVVVTGEFRLQKGEEELIVREGEGIFLEAGEKVLWKWDHLVQFITIHLPERKGRQGMVDCGVQAPEEKSLWATKLEPGRAKSREELKRGEMGYLKMPAEQESRRSGESVDTTDIKEASESAPSETDVSARAEIANSTSPSGDMNRIKSLSAFEQLVDNTERLRLREEMEERAVDRPARYGARHLNTPVVIVSSEINPWSKTGGLAMVASSYAYEFAIRGHRTMAVSPRYANYEGCKRVGSTKAWLAGQEHELVYYHQRQDFGNGRGCDYVFVDHSCFHRPQGLYGEPTGGEYPDNCFRFSLLCIAAAEAPLVLNLGGSIYGQEVCFIANDWQTGMLPVYLLYKYKRNRTFLKARCMMVLHNLGYQGKYRMSHYPMDRFFGLPDVAAKDLQGEDMHFGEDCINLLGGGVRVADRVLTVSPNYAFEIQTPEGGHGLHTSLREKASRKRVMGILNGISDEWNPLTDPHIVMRFGKDNFEEGKRCCKAELQRQLGLLEDPSLCLIGFCGRLCYQKGIHLIMESLPWLMRDEGNGVNGYVQIALMGKGDMKYESQLRAAEESYRGRVCAFVGFDPIIEHRMMAACDILLMPSQYEPCGLPQMYAQQYATLPVVHETGGLKDSVRGLWSSEHDKKHATGFMFDGFDPNKLKERLYQAMDIFRHKKPLWRQMQMNAIKCDYYWPQAIDEYERNIDQVMEDDPCCW
;
A
#
# COMPACT_ATOMS: atom_id res chain seq x y z
N MET A 1 39.95 35.16 18.70
CA MET A 1 39.16 36.34 18.30
C MET A 1 37.85 35.85 17.72
N PHE A 2 36.67 36.00 18.32
CA PHE A 2 36.23 36.43 19.67
C PHE A 2 34.70 36.13 19.68
N ASP A 3 34.04 35.69 20.75
CA ASP A 3 34.49 34.94 21.93
C ASP A 3 33.31 34.12 22.52
N TYR A 4 33.56 33.30 23.54
CA TYR A 4 32.53 32.77 24.45
C TYR A 4 32.38 33.71 25.67
N GLU A 5 31.20 33.72 26.31
CA GLU A 5 30.92 34.05 27.74
C GLU A 5 29.37 34.06 27.91
N HIS A 6 28.72 33.74 29.03
CA HIS A 6 29.18 33.26 30.35
C HIS A 6 28.11 32.32 30.97
N LEU A 7 28.47 31.54 31.99
CA LEU A 7 27.57 30.75 32.86
C LEU A 7 27.96 30.96 34.35
N ASP A 8 27.22 30.30 35.27
CA ASP A 8 27.40 30.16 36.74
C ASP A 8 26.67 31.19 37.65
N MET A 9 26.16 30.87 38.87
CA MET A 9 25.88 29.59 39.59
C MET A 9 25.02 29.85 40.89
N ALA A 10 24.39 28.80 41.46
CA ALA A 10 23.94 28.64 42.89
C ALA A 10 22.86 29.63 43.46
N GLU A 11 22.12 29.48 44.58
CA GLU A 11 21.66 28.45 45.58
C GLU A 11 20.58 29.14 46.50
N GLU A 12 19.70 28.58 47.36
CA GLU A 12 19.34 27.23 47.87
C GLU A 12 17.79 27.12 48.19
N GLU A 13 17.36 26.58 49.35
CA GLU A 13 15.96 26.37 49.84
C GLU A 13 15.73 27.09 51.24
N PRO A 14 14.67 26.91 52.11
CA PRO A 14 13.56 25.92 52.19
C PRO A 14 12.14 26.46 52.56
N ALA A 15 11.18 25.57 52.92
CA ALA A 15 9.76 25.86 53.25
C ALA A 15 9.28 25.43 54.67
N PRO A 16 8.07 25.85 55.15
CA PRO A 16 7.33 25.03 56.14
C PRO A 16 5.76 25.05 56.16
N LYS A 17 5.16 23.84 56.23
CA LYS A 17 4.04 23.34 57.09
C LYS A 17 2.58 23.92 57.05
N ALA A 18 1.62 23.06 57.45
CA ALA A 18 0.16 23.31 57.55
C ALA A 18 -0.56 22.42 58.64
N PRO A 19 -1.78 22.76 59.10
CA PRO A 19 -2.67 21.91 59.96
C PRO A 19 -4.16 21.80 59.47
N SER A 20 -5.13 21.12 60.13
CA SER A 20 -5.23 19.72 60.60
C SER A 20 -6.62 19.37 61.23
N LEU A 21 -7.25 18.24 60.86
CA LEU A 21 -8.29 17.46 61.61
C LEU A 21 -9.69 18.10 61.84
N PRO A 22 -10.76 17.41 62.36
CA PRO A 22 -10.94 15.97 62.73
C PRO A 22 -12.23 15.24 62.21
N GLU A 23 -12.26 13.89 62.39
CA GLU A 23 -13.32 12.91 62.84
C GLU A 23 -14.86 13.15 62.64
N GLU A 24 -15.80 12.17 62.67
CA GLU A 24 -15.85 10.74 63.07
C GLU A 24 -16.94 9.91 62.28
N LYS A 25 -17.28 8.65 62.69
CA LYS A 25 -18.17 7.68 61.97
C LYS A 25 -19.46 7.26 62.73
N PRO A 26 -20.51 6.80 62.02
CA PRO A 26 -21.33 5.66 62.48
C PRO A 26 -21.50 4.52 61.45
N ARG A 27 -22.37 3.52 61.72
CA ARG A 27 -22.40 2.17 61.09
C ARG A 27 -23.68 1.81 60.31
N LEU A 28 -23.54 0.78 59.45
CA LEU A 28 -24.54 0.09 58.61
C LEU A 28 -25.86 -0.36 59.28
N ARG A 29 -26.96 -0.35 58.50
CA ARG A 29 -27.89 -1.50 58.33
C ARG A 29 -28.96 -1.26 57.24
N GLY A 30 -29.20 -2.27 56.38
CA GLY A 30 -30.53 -2.55 55.80
C GLY A 30 -30.85 -2.11 54.37
N SER A 31 -30.76 -3.06 53.43
CA SER A 31 -31.68 -3.32 52.29
C SER A 31 -32.32 -2.18 51.47
N GLY A 32 -32.16 -2.23 50.14
CA GLY A 32 -33.11 -1.71 49.15
C GLY A 32 -32.51 -0.86 48.02
N ASP A 33 -33.02 -1.07 46.80
CA ASP A 33 -32.92 -0.26 45.57
C ASP A 33 -31.66 0.57 45.25
N PHE A 34 -31.01 0.25 44.12
CA PHE A 34 -30.11 1.14 43.38
C PHE A 34 -30.90 1.98 42.35
N ARG A 35 -31.72 2.94 42.79
CA ARG A 35 -32.38 3.93 41.90
C ARG A 35 -32.38 5.35 42.51
N THR A 36 -31.74 6.29 41.80
CA THR A 36 -31.67 7.75 42.05
C THR A 36 -30.92 8.24 43.31
N LEU A 37 -30.29 9.42 43.22
CA LEU A 37 -29.65 10.13 44.34
C LEU A 37 -30.50 11.34 44.80
N PRO A 38 -30.60 11.66 46.11
CA PRO A 38 -31.57 12.66 46.59
C PRO A 38 -31.20 14.14 46.29
N ARG A 39 -32.24 14.91 45.94
CA ARG A 39 -32.25 16.35 45.63
C ARG A 39 -31.47 17.27 46.59
N ALA A 40 -31.30 16.89 47.85
CA ALA A 40 -30.59 17.67 48.88
C ALA A 40 -29.05 17.79 48.67
N ALA A 41 -28.49 17.07 47.70
CA ALA A 41 -27.11 17.28 47.22
C ALA A 41 -27.00 18.50 46.29
N TRP A 42 -27.97 18.68 45.38
CA TRP A 42 -27.94 19.68 44.30
C TRP A 42 -27.93 21.13 44.82
N GLU A 43 -28.71 21.42 45.86
CA GLU A 43 -28.84 22.78 46.41
C GLU A 43 -27.53 23.31 47.02
N ARG A 44 -26.62 22.43 47.43
CA ARG A 44 -25.28 22.80 47.97
C ARG A 44 -24.25 23.03 46.88
N LEU A 45 -24.41 22.39 45.72
CA LEU A 45 -23.57 22.59 44.53
C LEU A 45 -23.82 23.98 43.94
N HIS A 46 -25.09 24.34 43.72
CA HIS A 46 -25.46 25.58 43.05
C HIS A 46 -24.99 26.84 43.81
N GLY A 47 -25.08 26.84 45.14
CA GLY A 47 -24.62 27.96 45.98
C GLY A 47 -23.10 28.21 45.96
N ARG A 48 -22.29 27.22 45.63
CA ARG A 48 -20.83 27.39 45.45
C ARG A 48 -20.45 27.84 44.05
N PHE A 49 -21.27 27.52 43.05
CA PHE A 49 -21.02 27.86 41.65
C PHE A 49 -20.99 29.38 41.43
N GLN A 50 -21.95 30.11 42.01
CA GLN A 50 -21.98 31.58 41.91
C GLN A 50 -20.78 32.28 42.57
N GLN A 51 -20.21 31.69 43.63
CA GLN A 51 -19.11 32.31 44.38
C GLN A 51 -17.75 32.18 43.67
N ALA A 52 -17.59 31.20 42.77
CA ALA A 52 -16.38 31.02 41.96
C ALA A 52 -16.37 31.87 40.68
N SER A 53 -17.55 32.26 40.17
CA SER A 53 -17.72 32.91 38.86
C SER A 53 -17.24 34.37 38.77
N SER A 54 -16.79 34.98 39.88
CA SER A 54 -16.53 36.43 39.97
C SER A 54 -15.04 36.83 40.08
N GLN A 55 -14.10 35.88 39.95
CA GLN A 55 -12.69 36.12 40.29
C GLN A 55 -11.62 35.66 39.27
N ILE A 56 -11.99 35.11 38.10
CA ILE A 56 -10.98 34.64 37.12
C ILE A 56 -11.31 35.13 35.72
N ASP A 57 -10.61 36.17 35.29
CA ASP A 57 -10.46 36.54 33.87
C ASP A 57 -9.02 37.05 33.62
N GLU A 58 -8.04 36.14 33.62
CA GLU A 58 -6.70 36.43 33.10
C GLU A 58 -5.95 35.15 32.63
N GLN A 59 -5.13 35.32 31.60
CA GLN A 59 -4.06 34.42 31.11
C GLN A 59 -4.48 33.04 30.54
N ALA A 60 -4.70 33.01 29.21
CA ALA A 60 -5.02 31.81 28.43
C ALA A 60 -3.80 31.01 27.88
N SER A 61 -2.57 31.39 28.22
CA SER A 61 -1.32 30.86 27.62
C SER A 61 -0.73 29.61 28.28
N GLY A 62 -1.38 29.04 29.31
CA GLY A 62 -0.87 27.89 30.07
C GLY A 62 -1.65 26.57 29.87
N LEU A 63 -2.51 26.47 28.85
CA LEU A 63 -3.56 25.44 28.80
C LEU A 63 -3.07 24.06 28.36
N GLU A 64 -2.28 23.94 27.29
CA GLU A 64 -1.75 22.65 26.82
C GLU A 64 -0.88 21.96 27.89
N ALA A 65 -0.04 22.74 28.59
CA ALA A 65 0.77 22.23 29.71
C ALA A 65 -0.09 21.70 30.87
N LYS A 66 -1.25 22.31 31.14
CA LYS A 66 -2.21 21.80 32.14
C LYS A 66 -2.90 20.52 31.67
N ILE A 67 -3.27 20.42 30.38
CA ILE A 67 -3.87 19.21 29.78
C ILE A 67 -2.88 18.04 29.86
N VAL A 68 -1.65 18.21 29.36
CA VAL A 68 -0.61 17.17 29.40
C VAL A 68 -0.24 16.79 30.85
N LYS A 69 -0.25 17.74 31.79
CA LYS A 69 -0.07 17.44 33.22
C LYS A 69 -1.23 16.63 33.80
N THR A 70 -2.47 16.99 33.49
CA THR A 70 -3.67 16.23 33.94
C THR A 70 -3.70 14.83 33.34
N GLU A 71 -3.29 14.66 32.07
CA GLU A 71 -3.15 13.34 31.45
C GLU A 71 -2.06 12.49 32.12
N LYS A 72 -0.91 13.09 32.48
CA LYS A 72 0.12 12.41 33.28
C LYS A 72 -0.36 12.03 34.67
N GLU A 73 -1.10 12.91 35.36
CA GLU A 73 -1.69 12.62 36.67
C GLU A 73 -2.73 11.50 36.58
N PHE A 74 -3.57 11.50 35.54
CA PHE A 74 -4.52 10.42 35.24
C PHE A 74 -3.79 9.07 35.02
N ARG A 75 -2.79 9.03 34.13
CA ARG A 75 -1.94 7.84 33.90
C ARG A 75 -1.26 7.35 35.19
N SER A 76 -0.88 8.26 36.10
CA SER A 76 -0.26 7.91 37.38
C SER A 76 -1.23 7.35 38.43
N LYS A 77 -2.50 7.78 38.43
CA LYS A 77 -3.52 7.38 39.41
C LYS A 77 -4.31 6.12 39.02
N VAL A 78 -4.39 5.81 37.73
CA VAL A 78 -4.99 4.55 37.21
C VAL A 78 -3.99 3.38 37.27
N SER A 79 -2.73 3.66 37.62
CA SER A 79 -1.71 2.64 37.86
C SER A 79 -1.71 2.16 39.33
N LEU A 80 -1.99 0.88 39.53
CA LEU A 80 -2.02 0.09 40.78
C LEU A 80 -3.38 0.04 41.52
N THR A 81 -3.87 -1.21 41.68
CA THR A 81 -5.07 -1.66 42.42
C THR A 81 -6.44 -1.19 41.89
N GLU A 82 -7.46 -2.01 42.14
CA GLU A 82 -8.84 -1.83 41.65
C GLU A 82 -9.50 -0.61 42.33
N PRO A 83 -9.95 0.40 41.56
CA PRO A 83 -10.66 1.54 42.13
C PRO A 83 -12.09 1.16 42.49
N ASP A 84 -12.53 1.54 43.69
CA ASP A 84 -13.92 1.30 44.11
C ASP A 84 -14.92 2.23 43.40
N GLU A 85 -16.21 1.89 43.51
CA GLU A 85 -17.30 2.59 42.84
C GLU A 85 -17.39 4.08 43.27
N ALA A 86 -16.99 4.40 44.50
CA ALA A 86 -16.95 5.77 45.01
C ALA A 86 -15.79 6.58 44.38
N SER A 87 -14.63 5.94 44.21
CA SER A 87 -13.45 6.51 43.57
C SER A 87 -13.71 6.81 42.09
N LEU A 88 -14.37 5.89 41.38
CA LEU A 88 -14.79 6.10 39.98
C LEU A 88 -15.83 7.22 39.86
N ARG A 89 -16.86 7.25 40.72
CA ARG A 89 -17.86 8.32 40.73
C ARG A 89 -17.25 9.70 41.01
N SER A 90 -16.36 9.82 41.99
CA SER A 90 -15.67 11.08 42.30
C SER A 90 -14.77 11.56 41.15
N LEU A 91 -14.12 10.64 40.43
CA LEU A 91 -13.33 10.97 39.23
C LEU A 91 -14.21 11.47 38.08
N VAL A 92 -15.37 10.82 37.86
CA VAL A 92 -16.35 11.23 36.84
C VAL A 92 -16.97 12.60 37.18
N GLU A 93 -17.24 12.90 38.44
CA GLU A 93 -17.74 14.22 38.88
C GLU A 93 -16.71 15.34 38.65
N ASP A 94 -15.44 15.14 39.03
CA ASP A 94 -14.35 16.12 38.79
C ASP A 94 -14.09 16.32 37.28
N MET A 95 -14.13 15.26 36.48
CA MET A 95 -14.03 15.38 35.02
C MET A 95 -15.25 16.10 34.41
N SER A 96 -16.46 15.80 34.86
CA SER A 96 -17.70 16.43 34.34
C SER A 96 -17.72 17.93 34.62
N LEU A 97 -17.31 18.36 35.82
CA LEU A 97 -17.18 19.78 36.16
C LEU A 97 -16.15 20.51 35.27
N ARG A 98 -15.02 19.87 34.97
CA ARG A 98 -13.97 20.43 34.10
C ARG A 98 -14.40 20.49 32.63
N VAL A 99 -15.17 19.51 32.13
CA VAL A 99 -15.72 19.51 30.78
C VAL A 99 -16.84 20.55 30.64
N ALA A 100 -17.74 20.69 31.62
CA ALA A 100 -18.75 21.75 31.62
C ALA A 100 -18.13 23.16 31.63
N SER A 101 -17.04 23.34 32.38
CA SER A 101 -16.22 24.56 32.38
C SER A 101 -15.44 24.79 31.08
N PHE A 102 -15.30 23.79 30.22
CA PHE A 102 -14.66 23.91 28.90
C PHE A 102 -15.70 24.32 27.85
N VAL A 103 -16.83 23.60 27.77
CA VAL A 103 -17.92 23.88 26.81
C VAL A 103 -18.42 25.32 26.94
N THR A 104 -18.72 25.77 28.16
CA THR A 104 -19.19 27.15 28.42
C THR A 104 -18.19 28.26 28.06
N ARG A 105 -16.89 27.94 27.91
CA ARG A 105 -15.89 28.88 27.38
C ARG A 105 -15.80 28.86 25.85
N VAL A 106 -15.99 27.69 25.23
CA VAL A 106 -15.99 27.55 23.76
C VAL A 106 -17.15 28.33 23.15
N ASP A 107 -18.38 28.19 23.68
CA ASP A 107 -19.55 28.91 23.17
C ASP A 107 -19.37 30.44 23.21
N HIS A 108 -18.74 30.98 24.26
CA HIS A 108 -18.50 32.41 24.41
C HIS A 108 -17.35 32.95 23.54
N GLU A 109 -16.34 32.12 23.21
CA GLU A 109 -15.28 32.50 22.28
C GLU A 109 -15.68 32.35 20.80
N GLU A 110 -16.61 31.44 20.46
CA GLU A 110 -17.10 31.30 19.08
C GLU A 110 -17.96 32.49 18.63
N GLU A 111 -18.85 32.99 19.49
CA GLU A 111 -19.78 34.08 19.10
C GLU A 111 -19.04 35.38 18.74
N GLN A 112 -17.93 35.70 19.40
CA GLN A 112 -17.11 36.87 19.08
C GLN A 112 -16.24 36.70 17.80
N ARG A 113 -16.00 35.48 17.33
CA ARG A 113 -15.13 35.21 16.16
C ARG A 113 -15.87 35.23 14.82
N ARG A 114 -17.21 35.31 14.82
CA ARG A 114 -18.08 35.23 13.62
C ARG A 114 -17.92 36.35 12.58
N THR A 115 -17.07 37.36 12.79
CA THR A 115 -16.92 38.52 11.88
C THR A 115 -15.66 38.55 11.01
N VAL A 116 -14.66 37.66 11.21
CA VAL A 116 -13.43 37.66 10.39
C VAL A 116 -12.92 36.24 10.08
N SER A 117 -12.71 35.97 8.78
CA SER A 117 -12.02 34.81 8.18
C SER A 117 -12.71 33.43 8.17
N GLU A 118 -13.44 33.16 7.10
CA GLU A 118 -13.83 31.79 6.72
C GLU A 118 -12.65 31.00 6.14
N ARG A 119 -11.96 30.16 6.94
CA ARG A 119 -11.09 29.09 6.41
C ARG A 119 -11.06 27.83 7.28
N ARG A 120 -11.59 26.73 6.72
CA ARG A 120 -11.33 25.31 7.07
C ARG A 120 -11.41 24.92 8.56
N ARG A 121 -12.43 24.11 8.88
CA ARG A 121 -12.22 22.71 9.31
C ARG A 121 -13.47 21.87 9.03
N LYS A 122 -13.28 20.58 8.72
CA LYS A 122 -14.31 19.54 8.75
C LYS A 122 -14.00 18.65 9.95
N ALA A 123 -15.00 18.26 10.73
CA ALA A 123 -14.95 17.01 11.46
C ALA A 123 -15.32 15.86 10.50
N THR A 124 -14.81 14.66 10.74
CA THR A 124 -15.16 13.44 9.99
C THR A 124 -15.93 12.52 10.90
N ASP A 125 -17.21 12.30 10.61
CA ASP A 125 -18.05 11.39 11.38
C ASP A 125 -17.51 9.95 11.31
N ALA A 126 -17.36 9.32 12.47
CA ALA A 126 -17.12 7.88 12.58
C ALA A 126 -18.43 7.17 12.95
N VAL A 127 -18.66 5.99 12.35
CA VAL A 127 -19.87 5.16 12.50
C VAL A 127 -21.16 5.84 12.04
N SER A 128 -21.64 5.47 10.85
CA SER A 128 -22.95 5.88 10.33
C SER A 128 -24.01 4.82 10.59
N ASN A 129 -24.91 5.07 11.54
CA ASN A 129 -26.29 4.58 11.46
C ASN A 129 -27.20 5.79 11.15
N ALA A 130 -28.35 5.58 10.49
CA ALA A 130 -29.02 6.65 9.74
C ALA A 130 -29.48 7.88 10.56
N SER A 131 -29.65 7.72 11.87
CA SER A 131 -30.26 8.71 12.78
C SER A 131 -29.28 9.40 13.76
N LEU A 132 -28.07 8.85 13.95
CA LEU A 132 -27.08 9.30 14.97
C LEU A 132 -25.72 9.60 14.33
N SER A 133 -24.94 10.51 14.94
CA SER A 133 -23.51 10.65 14.61
C SER A 133 -22.66 11.00 15.83
N PHE A 134 -21.48 10.39 15.87
CA PHE A 134 -20.45 10.62 16.87
C PHE A 134 -19.57 11.78 16.42
N ALA A 135 -19.88 12.97 16.92
CA ALA A 135 -19.19 14.22 16.60
C ALA A 135 -18.27 14.62 17.76
N GLU A 136 -16.98 14.68 17.44
CA GLU A 136 -15.82 14.96 18.32
C GLU A 136 -15.33 13.81 19.22
N PHE A 137 -14.02 13.60 19.15
CA PHE A 137 -13.26 12.57 19.86
C PHE A 137 -12.18 13.31 20.66
N LEU A 138 -12.32 13.38 21.99
CA LEU A 138 -11.30 13.98 22.87
C LEU A 138 -10.27 12.92 23.26
N GLY A 139 -9.56 12.43 22.25
CA GLY A 139 -8.55 11.38 22.33
C GLY A 139 -7.99 11.04 20.95
N ARG A 140 -6.96 10.18 20.89
CA ARG A 140 -6.43 9.74 19.59
C ARG A 140 -7.44 8.87 18.83
N PRO A 141 -7.67 9.10 17.54
CA PRO A 141 -8.33 8.13 16.67
C PRO A 141 -7.31 7.08 16.20
N GLU A 142 -7.31 5.90 16.82
CA GLU A 142 -6.55 4.73 16.33
C GLU A 142 -7.54 3.61 15.94
N PRO A 143 -7.76 3.37 14.62
CA PRO A 143 -8.52 2.24 14.13
C PRO A 143 -7.64 1.27 13.32
N VAL A 144 -6.77 0.50 13.99
CA VAL A 144 -6.07 -0.64 13.39
C VAL A 144 -6.07 -1.84 14.34
N GLY A 145 -6.90 -2.85 14.06
CA GLY A 145 -6.71 -4.19 14.60
C GLY A 145 -7.18 -4.48 16.03
N GLY A 146 -8.48 -4.38 16.29
CA GLY A 146 -9.14 -5.37 17.17
C GLY A 146 -9.15 -5.17 18.69
N ASP A 147 -8.85 -3.98 19.22
CA ASP A 147 -9.15 -3.63 20.62
C ASP A 147 -10.01 -2.36 20.67
N SER A 148 -11.27 -2.49 21.09
CA SER A 148 -12.26 -1.40 21.17
C SER A 148 -12.30 -0.70 22.53
N SER A 149 -11.47 -1.12 23.49
CA SER A 149 -11.80 -1.05 24.91
C SER A 149 -11.45 0.26 25.64
N ARG A 150 -10.94 1.29 24.94
CA ARG A 150 -10.50 2.56 25.56
C ARG A 150 -10.75 3.78 24.68
N GLY A 151 -11.65 4.66 25.12
CA GLY A 151 -11.93 5.94 24.46
C GLY A 151 -13.07 6.70 25.12
N LEU A 152 -13.01 8.03 25.03
CA LEU A 152 -14.12 8.93 25.39
C LEU A 152 -14.60 9.63 24.12
N ARG A 153 -15.90 9.53 23.84
CA ARG A 153 -16.55 10.08 22.64
C ARG A 153 -17.59 11.10 23.04
N VAL A 154 -17.70 12.20 22.30
CA VAL A 154 -18.87 13.07 22.34
C VAL A 154 -19.76 12.71 21.14
N ALA A 155 -21.08 12.84 21.29
CA ALA A 155 -22.04 12.48 20.27
C ALA A 155 -23.31 13.33 20.37
N ARG A 156 -24.02 13.46 19.23
CA ARG A 156 -25.27 14.19 19.15
C ARG A 156 -26.20 13.52 18.14
N SER A 157 -27.51 13.48 18.41
CA SER A 157 -28.47 13.03 17.39
C SER A 157 -28.49 13.99 16.20
N ARG A 158 -28.77 13.46 14.99
CA ARG A 158 -28.82 14.26 13.74
C ARG A 158 -30.18 14.88 13.47
N THR A 159 -31.21 14.39 14.14
CA THR A 159 -32.61 14.77 13.94
C THR A 159 -33.24 15.11 15.29
N ASP A 160 -34.17 16.06 15.31
CA ASP A 160 -34.89 16.44 16.52
C ASP A 160 -35.61 15.25 17.15
N CYS A 161 -36.25 14.39 16.36
CA CYS A 161 -36.74 13.10 16.86
C CYS A 161 -36.21 11.94 16.01
N GLY A 162 -36.18 10.74 16.58
CA GLY A 162 -35.75 9.56 15.87
C GLY A 162 -35.58 8.34 16.75
N GLU A 163 -35.28 7.22 16.10
CA GLU A 163 -34.81 6.01 16.77
C GLU A 163 -33.61 5.39 16.06
N ALA A 164 -32.81 4.62 16.79
CA ALA A 164 -31.65 3.92 16.28
C ALA A 164 -31.39 2.62 17.06
N ILE A 165 -31.06 1.54 16.37
CA ILE A 165 -30.61 0.29 17.00
C ILE A 165 -29.09 0.29 17.05
N GLN A 166 -28.55 0.02 18.24
CA GLN A 166 -27.12 -0.19 18.48
C GLN A 166 -26.88 -1.63 18.96
N MET A 167 -25.81 -2.26 18.48
CA MET A 167 -25.13 -3.34 19.18
C MET A 167 -23.99 -2.70 19.97
N VAL A 168 -23.83 -3.04 21.24
CA VAL A 168 -22.80 -2.48 22.12
C VAL A 168 -21.51 -3.28 21.92
N ASP A 169 -20.53 -2.70 21.22
CA ASP A 169 -19.31 -3.42 20.79
C ASP A 169 -18.30 -3.70 21.94
N CYS A 170 -18.47 -3.04 23.09
CA CYS A 170 -17.71 -3.24 24.33
C CYS A 170 -18.43 -2.53 25.50
N ASP A 171 -18.14 -2.93 26.73
CA ASP A 171 -18.66 -2.30 27.96
C ASP A 171 -18.51 -0.76 27.91
N GLU A 172 -19.61 -0.02 27.94
CA GLU A 172 -19.59 1.45 27.87
C GLU A 172 -20.48 2.11 28.93
N TYR A 173 -19.99 3.23 29.47
CA TYR A 173 -20.75 4.11 30.35
C TYR A 173 -21.12 5.38 29.61
N LEU A 174 -22.42 5.64 29.45
CA LEU A 174 -22.96 6.79 28.75
C LEU A 174 -23.50 7.84 29.73
N VAL A 175 -23.30 9.11 29.44
CA VAL A 175 -23.87 10.25 30.19
C VAL A 175 -24.56 11.20 29.21
N VAL A 176 -25.80 11.58 29.50
CA VAL A 176 -26.55 12.55 28.67
C VAL A 176 -26.16 13.96 29.10
N VAL A 177 -25.63 14.74 28.16
CA VAL A 177 -25.13 16.11 28.37
C VAL A 177 -26.26 17.13 28.19
N THR A 178 -27.16 16.91 27.22
CA THR A 178 -28.42 17.66 27.06
C THR A 178 -29.51 16.77 26.48
N GLY A 179 -30.77 16.94 26.93
CA GLY A 179 -31.94 16.22 26.40
C GLY A 179 -32.40 14.96 27.17
N GLU A 180 -33.14 14.07 26.51
CA GLU A 180 -33.65 12.80 27.06
C GLU A 180 -33.57 11.68 26.00
N PHE A 181 -33.04 10.52 26.39
CA PHE A 181 -33.20 9.27 25.64
C PHE A 181 -34.16 8.31 26.34
N ARG A 182 -34.86 7.49 25.55
CA ARG A 182 -35.51 6.26 26.02
C ARG A 182 -34.81 5.07 25.37
N LEU A 183 -34.32 4.17 26.21
CA LEU A 183 -33.49 3.03 25.83
C LEU A 183 -34.29 1.76 26.09
N GLN A 184 -34.72 1.11 25.02
CA GLN A 184 -35.48 -0.13 25.10
C GLN A 184 -34.54 -1.33 24.96
N LYS A 185 -34.53 -2.18 26.00
CA LYS A 185 -33.64 -3.33 26.19
C LYS A 185 -34.50 -4.56 26.51
N GLY A 186 -34.84 -5.31 25.46
CA GLY A 186 -35.85 -6.36 25.57
C GLY A 186 -37.23 -5.77 25.86
N GLU A 187 -37.84 -6.19 26.96
CA GLU A 187 -39.14 -5.66 27.43
C GLU A 187 -39.00 -4.45 28.38
N GLU A 188 -37.80 -4.14 28.88
CA GLU A 188 -37.58 -2.96 29.72
C GLU A 188 -37.34 -1.70 28.88
N GLU A 189 -37.97 -0.58 29.26
CA GLU A 189 -37.67 0.76 28.73
C GLU A 189 -37.11 1.62 29.86
N LEU A 190 -35.91 2.17 29.65
CA LEU A 190 -35.18 3.01 30.60
C LEU A 190 -35.09 4.42 30.04
N ILE A 191 -35.53 5.41 30.80
CA ILE A 191 -35.42 6.82 30.43
C ILE A 191 -34.15 7.38 31.09
N VAL A 192 -33.27 8.00 30.30
CA VAL A 192 -32.02 8.61 30.75
C VAL A 192 -32.01 10.08 30.35
N ARG A 193 -31.92 10.97 31.34
CA ARG A 193 -32.10 12.42 31.19
C ARG A 193 -30.77 13.17 31.30
N GLU A 194 -30.79 14.43 30.89
CA GLU A 194 -29.73 15.41 31.10
C GLU A 194 -29.13 15.34 32.52
N GLY A 195 -27.82 15.08 32.60
CA GLY A 195 -27.07 14.87 33.85
C GLY A 195 -27.10 13.44 34.40
N GLU A 196 -27.93 12.54 33.86
CA GLU A 196 -27.96 11.12 34.21
C GLU A 196 -27.05 10.29 33.29
N GLY A 197 -26.71 9.08 33.73
CA GLY A 197 -25.91 8.14 32.97
C GLY A 197 -26.30 6.69 33.19
N ILE A 198 -25.92 5.84 32.25
CA ILE A 198 -26.25 4.42 32.19
C ILE A 198 -25.03 3.60 31.78
N PHE A 199 -24.94 2.38 32.32
CA PHE A 199 -23.96 1.38 31.89
C PHE A 199 -24.61 0.38 30.93
N LEU A 200 -23.91 0.04 29.85
CA LEU A 200 -24.32 -0.92 28.82
C LEU A 200 -23.23 -1.98 28.66
N GLU A 201 -23.61 -3.26 28.65
CA GLU A 201 -22.65 -4.38 28.59
C GLU A 201 -22.33 -4.80 27.13
N ALA A 202 -21.13 -5.32 26.91
CA ALA A 202 -20.70 -5.82 25.60
C ALA A 202 -21.66 -6.89 25.04
N GLY A 203 -22.05 -6.73 23.77
CA GLY A 203 -22.98 -7.62 23.07
C GLY A 203 -24.47 -7.27 23.25
N GLU A 204 -24.82 -6.28 24.08
CA GLU A 204 -26.21 -5.89 24.26
C GLU A 204 -26.79 -5.17 23.03
N LYS A 205 -28.09 -5.40 22.78
CA LYS A 205 -28.83 -4.77 21.69
C LYS A 205 -29.83 -3.77 22.25
N VAL A 206 -29.60 -2.49 22.01
CA VAL A 206 -30.39 -1.38 22.56
C VAL A 206 -31.08 -0.61 21.44
N LEU A 207 -32.38 -0.36 21.60
CA LEU A 207 -33.12 0.58 20.75
C LEU A 207 -33.18 1.94 21.45
N TRP A 208 -32.45 2.89 20.90
CA TRP A 208 -32.43 4.30 21.28
C TRP A 208 -33.62 5.01 20.67
N LYS A 209 -34.33 5.84 21.45
CA LYS A 209 -35.37 6.77 20.99
C LYS A 209 -35.19 8.14 21.62
N TRP A 210 -35.47 9.20 20.88
CA TRP A 210 -35.49 10.58 21.39
C TRP A 210 -36.56 11.40 20.68
N ASP A 211 -37.15 12.34 21.43
CA ASP A 211 -38.18 13.25 20.93
C ASP A 211 -37.63 14.66 20.59
N HIS A 212 -36.46 15.01 21.14
CA HIS A 212 -35.73 16.28 20.94
C HIS A 212 -34.23 16.01 20.70
N LEU A 213 -33.49 16.95 20.09
CA LEU A 213 -32.04 16.84 19.92
C LEU A 213 -31.34 16.52 21.25
N VAL A 214 -30.52 15.46 21.27
CA VAL A 214 -29.82 14.98 22.47
C VAL A 214 -28.32 15.01 22.22
N GLN A 215 -27.54 15.49 23.21
CA GLN A 215 -26.08 15.39 23.23
C GLN A 215 -25.64 14.49 24.38
N PHE A 216 -24.61 13.68 24.17
CA PHE A 216 -24.16 12.69 25.15
C PHE A 216 -22.66 12.39 25.02
N ILE A 217 -22.11 11.72 26.03
CA ILE A 217 -20.73 11.24 26.09
C ILE A 217 -20.76 9.72 26.32
N THR A 218 -19.97 8.94 25.58
CA THR A 218 -19.66 7.54 25.95
C THR A 218 -18.23 7.39 26.45
N ILE A 219 -18.05 6.52 27.43
CA ILE A 219 -16.76 6.14 28.02
C ILE A 219 -16.63 4.63 27.88
N HIS A 220 -15.76 4.19 26.97
CA HIS A 220 -15.44 2.79 26.76
C HIS A 220 -14.60 2.27 27.93
N LEU A 221 -14.98 1.13 28.51
CA LEU A 221 -14.30 0.50 29.63
C LEU A 221 -13.48 -0.72 29.19
N PRO A 222 -12.33 -1.00 29.84
CA PRO A 222 -11.51 -2.17 29.55
C PRO A 222 -12.21 -3.48 29.94
N GLU A 223 -12.10 -4.51 29.11
CA GLU A 223 -12.69 -5.84 29.37
C GLU A 223 -12.37 -6.37 30.78
N ARG A 224 -13.43 -6.78 31.51
CA ARG A 224 -13.28 -7.52 32.76
C ARG A 224 -12.77 -8.94 32.49
N LYS A 225 -11.45 -9.13 32.55
CA LYS A 225 -10.79 -10.46 32.52
C LYS A 225 -11.21 -11.32 33.73
N GLY A 226 -12.36 -11.99 33.64
CA GLY A 226 -12.94 -12.72 34.77
C GLY A 226 -14.09 -13.67 34.47
N ARG A 227 -14.27 -14.18 33.23
CA ARG A 227 -15.37 -15.12 32.91
C ARG A 227 -15.12 -16.16 31.80
N GLN A 228 -13.89 -16.65 31.63
CA GLN A 228 -13.65 -17.93 30.93
C GLN A 228 -13.50 -19.04 31.97
N GLY A 229 -14.42 -20.01 32.01
CA GLY A 229 -14.34 -21.07 33.01
C GLY A 229 -15.58 -21.94 33.25
N MET A 230 -16.19 -22.53 32.21
CA MET A 230 -16.80 -23.86 32.36
C MET A 230 -16.78 -24.63 31.04
N VAL A 231 -16.49 -25.93 31.14
CA VAL A 231 -16.33 -26.86 30.01
C VAL A 231 -17.63 -27.64 29.78
N ASP A 232 -17.80 -28.08 28.54
CA ASP A 232 -18.87 -28.94 28.03
C ASP A 232 -19.32 -30.06 29.02
N CYS A 233 -20.62 -30.09 29.28
CA CYS A 233 -21.34 -31.08 30.10
C CYS A 233 -22.78 -31.21 29.56
N GLY A 234 -22.95 -31.97 28.48
CA GLY A 234 -24.20 -32.01 27.72
C GLY A 234 -25.44 -32.53 28.47
N VAL A 235 -26.51 -31.74 28.47
CA VAL A 235 -27.91 -32.12 28.74
C VAL A 235 -28.81 -31.45 27.68
N GLN A 236 -29.99 -32.01 27.42
CA GLN A 236 -30.90 -31.61 26.34
C GLN A 236 -31.46 -30.19 26.50
N ALA A 237 -31.75 -29.55 25.37
CA ALA A 237 -32.44 -28.25 25.31
C ALA A 237 -33.95 -28.35 25.57
N PRO A 238 -34.57 -27.35 26.23
CA PRO A 238 -35.99 -27.05 26.11
C PRO A 238 -36.28 -26.10 24.92
N GLU A 239 -37.47 -26.19 24.33
CA GLU A 239 -37.99 -25.17 23.41
C GLU A 239 -38.53 -23.96 24.19
N GLU A 240 -38.29 -22.73 23.72
CA GLU A 240 -39.25 -21.62 23.85
C GLU A 240 -39.36 -20.84 22.53
N LYS A 241 -40.45 -20.09 22.37
CA LYS A 241 -41.01 -19.73 21.05
C LYS A 241 -40.96 -18.23 20.73
N SER A 242 -40.93 -17.99 19.42
CA SER A 242 -40.95 -16.69 18.75
C SER A 242 -41.95 -15.66 19.26
N LEU A 243 -41.56 -14.39 19.14
CA LEU A 243 -42.45 -13.29 18.74
C LEU A 243 -41.88 -12.59 17.49
N TRP A 244 -42.63 -11.64 16.93
CA TRP A 244 -42.25 -10.82 15.75
C TRP A 244 -42.17 -11.52 14.36
N ALA A 245 -43.09 -12.44 14.02
CA ALA A 245 -43.16 -13.03 12.67
C ALA A 245 -44.58 -13.22 12.11
N THR A 246 -45.24 -12.13 11.68
CA THR A 246 -46.39 -12.13 10.75
C THR A 246 -46.40 -10.78 10.00
N LYS A 247 -46.84 -10.64 8.74
CA LYS A 247 -47.50 -11.58 7.80
C LYS A 247 -47.32 -11.10 6.36
N LEU A 248 -47.11 -12.00 5.39
CA LEU A 248 -47.73 -12.01 4.04
C LEU A 248 -47.21 -13.23 3.24
N GLU A 249 -48.05 -13.81 2.39
CA GLU A 249 -47.81 -15.10 1.72
C GLU A 249 -47.41 -14.96 0.24
N PRO A 250 -46.82 -16.01 -0.34
CA PRO A 250 -47.30 -16.51 -1.63
C PRO A 250 -47.65 -18.01 -1.59
N GLY A 251 -48.69 -18.41 -2.33
CA GLY A 251 -49.32 -19.72 -2.19
C GLY A 251 -48.97 -20.78 -3.23
N ARG A 252 -48.60 -21.97 -2.73
CA ARG A 252 -49.14 -23.31 -3.08
C ARG A 252 -48.84 -23.95 -4.46
N ALA A 253 -48.52 -25.25 -4.39
CA ALA A 253 -48.47 -26.31 -5.43
C ALA A 253 -47.05 -26.68 -5.94
N LYS A 254 -46.69 -27.97 -6.11
CA LYS A 254 -47.41 -29.24 -5.82
C LYS A 254 -46.42 -30.39 -5.54
N SER A 255 -46.89 -31.49 -4.94
CA SER A 255 -46.08 -32.59 -4.40
C SER A 255 -45.97 -33.84 -5.28
N ARG A 256 -44.84 -34.56 -5.13
CA ARG A 256 -44.63 -36.05 -5.13
C ARG A 256 -43.11 -36.34 -5.22
N GLU A 257 -42.44 -37.22 -4.47
CA GLU A 257 -42.71 -38.62 -4.04
C GLU A 257 -42.77 -39.60 -5.23
N GLU A 258 -42.02 -40.70 -5.31
CA GLU A 258 -41.25 -41.42 -4.26
C GLU A 258 -40.27 -42.48 -4.84
N LEU A 259 -39.45 -43.06 -3.96
CA LEU A 259 -38.98 -44.47 -3.92
C LEU A 259 -37.83 -45.05 -4.80
N LYS A 260 -36.89 -45.69 -4.05
CA LYS A 260 -35.93 -46.79 -4.37
C LYS A 260 -34.60 -46.41 -5.05
N ARG A 261 -33.43 -47.00 -4.76
CA ARG A 261 -32.80 -47.92 -3.74
C ARG A 261 -31.88 -48.91 -4.50
N GLY A 262 -30.72 -49.25 -3.92
CA GLY A 262 -29.72 -50.18 -4.46
C GLY A 262 -28.45 -49.43 -4.92
N GLU A 263 -27.39 -49.25 -4.13
CA GLU A 263 -26.48 -50.16 -3.40
C GLU A 263 -25.24 -50.62 -4.19
N MET A 264 -24.08 -50.25 -3.63
CA MET A 264 -22.71 -50.80 -3.69
C MET A 264 -22.21 -51.64 -4.90
N GLY A 265 -21.01 -51.28 -5.38
CA GLY A 265 -20.12 -52.16 -6.16
C GLY A 265 -18.70 -51.60 -6.27
N TYR A 266 -17.69 -52.35 -5.83
CA TYR A 266 -16.26 -51.97 -5.83
C TYR A 266 -15.46 -52.78 -6.89
N LEU A 267 -14.24 -52.29 -7.19
CA LEU A 267 -13.05 -53.02 -7.69
C LEU A 267 -12.80 -53.29 -9.20
N LYS A 268 -11.54 -52.97 -9.55
CA LYS A 268 -10.56 -53.64 -10.45
C LYS A 268 -10.41 -53.27 -11.94
N MET A 269 -9.13 -53.05 -12.28
CA MET A 269 -8.52 -53.11 -13.62
C MET A 269 -8.31 -54.58 -14.06
N PRO A 270 -7.94 -54.80 -15.33
CA PRO A 270 -6.55 -55.23 -15.60
C PRO A 270 -5.89 -54.43 -16.75
N ALA A 271 -4.71 -54.88 -17.21
CA ALA A 271 -3.86 -54.20 -18.21
C ALA A 271 -3.23 -55.17 -19.23
N GLU A 272 -2.43 -54.62 -20.16
CA GLU A 272 -1.50 -55.27 -21.11
C GLU A 272 -2.06 -56.09 -22.30
N GLN A 273 -1.63 -55.75 -23.53
CA GLN A 273 -0.53 -56.47 -24.23
C GLN A 273 -0.04 -55.75 -25.50
N GLU A 274 1.21 -56.00 -25.91
CA GLU A 274 1.84 -55.50 -27.16
C GLU A 274 1.74 -56.48 -28.34
N SER A 275 1.86 -55.99 -29.60
CA SER A 275 2.74 -56.51 -30.69
C SER A 275 2.23 -56.15 -32.11
N ARG A 276 2.98 -56.32 -33.22
CA ARG A 276 4.34 -55.82 -33.60
C ARG A 276 4.58 -56.11 -35.11
N ARG A 277 5.50 -55.38 -35.79
CA ARG A 277 6.01 -55.59 -37.19
C ARG A 277 5.01 -55.24 -38.32
N SER A 278 5.39 -54.90 -39.56
CA SER A 278 6.69 -54.74 -40.31
C SER A 278 6.46 -53.76 -41.49
N GLY A 279 7.45 -53.15 -42.17
CA GLY A 279 8.92 -53.13 -42.04
C GLY A 279 9.60 -52.87 -43.40
N GLU A 280 10.83 -52.30 -43.39
CA GLU A 280 11.83 -52.29 -44.51
C GLU A 280 11.49 -51.48 -45.80
N SER A 281 12.43 -50.96 -46.61
CA SER A 281 13.88 -50.68 -46.49
C SER A 281 14.43 -49.85 -47.70
N VAL A 282 15.72 -49.43 -47.67
CA VAL A 282 16.58 -48.93 -48.79
C VAL A 282 16.30 -47.51 -49.33
N ASP A 283 17.22 -46.71 -49.91
CA ASP A 283 18.66 -46.32 -49.68
C ASP A 283 19.05 -45.29 -50.80
N THR A 284 20.32 -44.86 -50.86
CA THR A 284 21.07 -44.23 -51.99
C THR A 284 20.98 -42.71 -52.27
N THR A 285 21.92 -41.98 -51.65
CA THR A 285 22.91 -41.05 -52.26
C THR A 285 22.50 -39.92 -53.23
N ASP A 286 22.78 -38.68 -52.80
CA ASP A 286 23.55 -37.60 -53.45
C ASP A 286 23.60 -37.43 -54.98
N ILE A 287 23.36 -36.19 -55.43
CA ILE A 287 24.38 -35.33 -56.10
C ILE A 287 23.96 -33.84 -56.01
N LYS A 288 24.90 -32.91 -56.23
CA LYS A 288 24.84 -31.47 -55.87
C LYS A 288 24.46 -30.51 -57.02
N GLU A 289 24.38 -29.23 -56.64
CA GLU A 289 24.64 -27.99 -57.41
C GLU A 289 23.51 -27.46 -58.33
N ALA A 290 23.37 -26.15 -58.57
CA ALA A 290 23.75 -24.90 -57.83
C ALA A 290 23.19 -23.66 -58.59
N SER A 291 23.38 -22.45 -58.03
CA SER A 291 23.15 -21.11 -58.66
C SER A 291 21.66 -20.73 -58.88
N GLU A 292 21.16 -19.62 -58.32
CA GLU A 292 21.17 -18.21 -58.83
C GLU A 292 20.20 -17.96 -60.02
N SER A 293 19.46 -16.85 -60.14
CA SER A 293 19.23 -15.69 -59.25
C SER A 293 17.87 -15.00 -59.56
N ALA A 294 17.50 -13.96 -58.81
CA ALA A 294 16.30 -13.10 -58.98
C ALA A 294 16.45 -12.09 -60.17
N PRO A 295 15.57 -11.09 -60.46
CA PRO A 295 14.38 -10.60 -59.71
C PRO A 295 13.16 -10.14 -60.59
N SER A 296 12.32 -9.22 -60.06
CA SER A 296 11.36 -8.31 -60.75
C SER A 296 10.01 -8.91 -61.24
N GLU A 297 8.88 -8.17 -61.36
CA GLU A 297 8.45 -6.84 -60.86
C GLU A 297 6.91 -6.67 -61.04
N THR A 298 6.21 -6.02 -60.10
CA THR A 298 4.89 -5.33 -60.30
C THR A 298 3.69 -6.17 -60.83
N ASP A 299 2.41 -5.72 -60.90
CA ASP A 299 1.76 -4.57 -60.28
C ASP A 299 0.29 -4.85 -59.85
N VAL A 300 -0.19 -4.01 -58.93
CA VAL A 300 -1.57 -3.51 -58.66
C VAL A 300 -2.83 -4.18 -59.26
N SER A 301 -3.87 -4.21 -58.39
CA SER A 301 -5.34 -4.23 -58.62
C SER A 301 -6.08 -5.58 -58.54
N ALA A 302 -7.41 -5.60 -58.28
CA ALA A 302 -8.22 -4.99 -57.19
C ALA A 302 -9.70 -5.37 -57.39
N ARG A 303 -10.41 -5.70 -56.30
CA ARG A 303 -11.87 -5.96 -56.22
C ARG A 303 -12.36 -7.19 -57.03
N ALA A 304 -13.58 -7.70 -56.81
CA ALA A 304 -14.36 -7.90 -55.57
C ALA A 304 -15.61 -8.70 -55.95
N GLU A 305 -16.02 -9.68 -55.15
CA GLU A 305 -17.38 -10.23 -55.21
C GLU A 305 -18.04 -10.26 -53.84
N ILE A 306 -19.35 -10.05 -53.83
CA ILE A 306 -20.19 -9.91 -52.64
C ILE A 306 -21.20 -11.04 -52.65
N ALA A 307 -21.27 -11.83 -51.57
CA ALA A 307 -22.33 -12.80 -51.34
C ALA A 307 -23.11 -12.42 -50.07
N ASN A 308 -24.39 -12.09 -50.22
CA ASN A 308 -25.29 -11.80 -49.10
C ASN A 308 -25.92 -13.08 -48.52
N SER A 309 -25.88 -13.23 -47.20
CA SER A 309 -26.85 -14.08 -46.49
C SER A 309 -27.12 -13.58 -45.06
N THR A 310 -28.20 -12.79 -44.93
CA THR A 310 -29.12 -12.65 -43.77
C THR A 310 -28.65 -13.08 -42.37
N SER A 311 -28.66 -12.12 -41.44
CA SER A 311 -28.54 -12.34 -39.99
C SER A 311 -29.63 -13.25 -39.41
N PRO A 312 -29.32 -13.93 -38.30
CA PRO A 312 -30.18 -13.80 -37.12
C PRO A 312 -29.45 -13.25 -35.89
N SER A 313 -30.25 -12.66 -35.01
CA SER A 313 -29.96 -12.18 -33.65
C SER A 313 -28.90 -12.94 -32.82
N GLY A 314 -27.94 -12.17 -32.29
CA GLY A 314 -28.00 -11.90 -30.85
C GLY A 314 -27.35 -12.88 -29.86
N ASP A 315 -26.11 -13.30 -30.09
CA ASP A 315 -25.15 -13.48 -28.97
C ASP A 315 -23.70 -13.40 -29.49
N MET A 316 -23.09 -12.20 -29.47
CA MET A 316 -21.65 -12.06 -29.77
C MET A 316 -20.81 -12.40 -28.54
N ASN A 317 -19.66 -13.03 -28.77
CA ASN A 317 -18.75 -13.55 -27.75
C ASN A 317 -18.29 -12.48 -26.74
N ARG A 318 -19.06 -12.30 -25.66
CA ARG A 318 -18.57 -11.66 -24.42
C ARG A 318 -17.51 -12.58 -23.80
N ILE A 319 -16.46 -11.99 -23.22
CA ILE A 319 -15.34 -12.73 -22.60
C ILE A 319 -15.85 -13.49 -21.36
N LYS A 320 -16.29 -14.73 -21.57
CA LYS A 320 -16.66 -15.67 -20.50
C LYS A 320 -15.37 -16.31 -19.96
N SER A 321 -14.76 -15.62 -18.99
CA SER A 321 -13.74 -16.13 -18.05
C SER A 321 -12.57 -16.92 -18.67
N LEU A 322 -11.47 -16.23 -18.99
CA LEU A 322 -10.20 -16.83 -19.42
C LEU A 322 -9.13 -16.88 -18.31
N SER A 323 -9.55 -17.18 -17.07
CA SER A 323 -8.64 -17.68 -16.00
C SER A 323 -8.19 -19.14 -16.25
N ALA A 324 -8.10 -19.51 -17.54
CA ALA A 324 -7.64 -20.78 -18.08
C ALA A 324 -6.67 -20.56 -19.26
N PHE A 325 -6.29 -19.30 -19.54
CA PHE A 325 -5.28 -18.90 -20.53
C PHE A 325 -4.06 -18.21 -19.89
N GLU A 326 -3.93 -18.30 -18.55
CA GLU A 326 -2.66 -18.09 -17.83
C GLU A 326 -1.66 -19.25 -18.06
N GLN A 327 -1.98 -20.15 -18.99
CA GLN A 327 -1.11 -21.18 -19.57
C GLN A 327 -1.23 -21.08 -21.11
N LEU A 328 -0.14 -21.35 -21.84
CA LEU A 328 -0.04 -21.31 -23.31
C LEU A 328 0.01 -19.92 -23.98
N VAL A 329 0.66 -18.96 -23.33
CA VAL A 329 1.74 -18.22 -24.00
C VAL A 329 3.03 -18.60 -23.29
N ASP A 330 4.04 -19.08 -24.03
CA ASP A 330 5.31 -19.49 -23.42
C ASP A 330 6.03 -18.27 -22.84
N ASN A 331 6.53 -18.39 -21.61
CA ASN A 331 7.41 -17.38 -21.02
C ASN A 331 8.68 -17.21 -21.88
N THR A 332 9.15 -18.28 -22.53
CA THR A 332 10.27 -18.24 -23.49
C THR A 332 9.95 -17.36 -24.70
N GLU A 333 8.70 -17.31 -25.18
CA GLU A 333 8.33 -16.50 -26.34
C GLU A 333 8.15 -15.02 -25.96
N ARG A 334 7.58 -14.74 -24.77
CA ARG A 334 7.62 -13.39 -24.17
C ARG A 334 9.06 -12.91 -23.92
N LEU A 335 9.96 -13.81 -23.52
CA LEU A 335 11.37 -13.50 -23.33
C LEU A 335 12.08 -13.22 -24.64
N ARG A 336 11.93 -14.07 -25.67
CA ARG A 336 12.48 -13.82 -27.01
C ARG A 336 12.00 -12.50 -27.61
N LEU A 337 10.70 -12.19 -27.49
CA LEU A 337 10.16 -10.92 -27.95
C LEU A 337 10.76 -9.73 -27.19
N ARG A 338 11.00 -9.86 -25.89
CA ARG A 338 11.69 -8.83 -25.08
C ARG A 338 13.17 -8.71 -25.45
N GLU A 339 13.89 -9.82 -25.60
CA GLU A 339 15.30 -9.84 -26.02
C GLU A 339 15.44 -9.24 -27.42
N GLU A 340 14.57 -9.58 -28.38
CA GLU A 340 14.50 -8.94 -29.70
C GLU A 340 14.16 -7.44 -29.65
N MET A 341 13.48 -6.95 -28.60
CA MET A 341 13.16 -5.53 -28.43
C MET A 341 14.28 -4.77 -27.69
N GLU A 342 15.00 -5.42 -26.78
CA GLU A 342 16.17 -4.89 -26.09
C GLU A 342 17.42 -4.89 -27.01
N GLU A 343 17.59 -5.89 -27.89
CA GLU A 343 18.57 -5.84 -28.99
C GLU A 343 18.25 -4.76 -30.04
N ARG A 344 16.96 -4.44 -30.23
CA ARG A 344 16.48 -3.34 -31.08
C ARG A 344 16.34 -2.01 -30.34
N ALA A 345 16.87 -1.90 -29.11
CA ALA A 345 16.86 -0.64 -28.37
C ALA A 345 17.50 0.46 -29.22
N VAL A 346 16.82 1.60 -29.32
CA VAL A 346 17.37 2.78 -29.99
C VAL A 346 18.63 3.21 -29.23
N ASP A 347 19.73 3.47 -29.94
CA ASP A 347 20.98 3.92 -29.33
C ASP A 347 20.76 5.22 -28.53
N ARG A 348 20.67 5.05 -27.20
CA ARG A 348 20.53 6.12 -26.21
C ARG A 348 21.89 6.30 -25.54
N PRO A 349 22.77 7.19 -26.05
CA PRO A 349 24.10 7.36 -25.50
C PRO A 349 24.04 7.84 -24.05
N ALA A 350 24.89 7.24 -23.21
CA ALA A 350 25.09 7.63 -21.83
C ALA A 350 25.39 9.14 -21.71
N ARG A 351 24.71 9.84 -20.79
CA ARG A 351 24.93 11.28 -20.55
C ARG A 351 25.92 11.50 -19.41
N TYR A 352 26.18 10.48 -18.59
CA TYR A 352 27.18 10.49 -17.53
C TYR A 352 28.40 9.64 -17.91
N GLY A 353 29.60 10.12 -17.57
CA GLY A 353 30.84 9.37 -17.69
C GLY A 353 31.31 8.91 -16.32
N ALA A 354 31.07 7.64 -16.00
CA ALA A 354 31.47 7.05 -14.73
C ALA A 354 33.00 7.01 -14.56
N ARG A 355 33.51 7.38 -13.37
CA ARG A 355 34.93 7.35 -13.02
C ARG A 355 35.37 5.97 -12.51
N HIS A 356 34.47 5.21 -11.89
CA HIS A 356 34.75 3.94 -11.21
C HIS A 356 34.28 2.70 -11.99
N LEU A 357 34.31 2.71 -13.33
CA LEU A 357 33.98 1.55 -14.20
C LEU A 357 34.78 0.27 -13.86
N ASN A 358 35.92 0.40 -13.18
CA ASN A 358 36.75 -0.70 -12.71
C ASN A 358 36.23 -1.38 -11.41
N THR A 359 35.22 -0.80 -10.75
CA THR A 359 34.64 -1.32 -9.49
C THR A 359 33.50 -2.29 -9.83
N PRO A 360 33.61 -3.59 -9.52
CA PRO A 360 32.54 -4.54 -9.81
C PRO A 360 31.25 -4.20 -9.04
N VAL A 361 30.12 -4.30 -9.71
CA VAL A 361 28.80 -4.00 -9.16
C VAL A 361 28.10 -5.30 -8.79
N VAL A 362 27.64 -5.41 -7.54
CA VAL A 362 26.96 -6.61 -7.01
C VAL A 362 25.55 -6.23 -6.60
N ILE A 363 24.60 -6.43 -7.52
CA ILE A 363 23.17 -6.23 -7.26
C ILE A 363 22.69 -7.39 -6.40
N VAL A 364 21.95 -7.11 -5.33
CA VAL A 364 21.34 -8.14 -4.47
C VAL A 364 19.85 -7.85 -4.35
N SER A 365 19.03 -8.87 -4.61
CA SER A 365 17.57 -8.76 -4.63
C SER A 365 16.90 -10.09 -4.29
N SER A 366 15.74 -10.05 -3.63
CA SER A 366 14.87 -11.24 -3.49
C SER A 366 14.14 -11.62 -4.78
N GLU A 367 14.14 -10.78 -5.80
CA GLU A 367 13.47 -11.02 -7.08
C GLU A 367 14.34 -10.57 -8.26
N ILE A 368 14.38 -11.38 -9.33
CA ILE A 368 14.98 -10.97 -10.60
C ILE A 368 14.30 -11.66 -11.79
N ASN A 369 13.83 -10.84 -12.74
CA ASN A 369 13.15 -11.32 -13.95
C ASN A 369 14.16 -12.00 -14.89
N PRO A 370 13.83 -13.13 -15.55
CA PRO A 370 12.55 -13.85 -15.50
C PRO A 370 12.34 -14.80 -14.33
N TRP A 371 13.40 -15.21 -13.63
CA TRP A 371 13.39 -16.37 -12.73
C TRP A 371 12.54 -16.23 -11.46
N SER A 372 12.32 -15.01 -10.96
CA SER A 372 11.49 -14.74 -9.78
C SER A 372 10.84 -13.35 -9.84
N LYS A 373 9.51 -13.28 -9.66
CA LYS A 373 8.74 -12.04 -9.77
C LYS A 373 7.41 -12.10 -9.00
N THR A 374 7.15 -11.08 -8.20
CA THR A 374 5.81 -10.72 -7.67
C THR A 374 5.44 -9.28 -7.97
N GLY A 375 6.42 -8.41 -8.26
CA GLY A 375 6.19 -6.98 -8.47
C GLY A 375 7.23 -6.31 -9.36
N GLY A 376 7.41 -5.00 -9.17
CA GLY A 376 8.35 -4.19 -9.95
C GLY A 376 9.82 -4.48 -9.67
N LEU A 377 10.15 -4.93 -8.45
CA LEU A 377 11.53 -5.22 -8.02
C LEU A 377 12.27 -6.16 -8.98
N ALA A 378 11.61 -7.24 -9.42
CA ALA A 378 12.16 -8.19 -10.39
C ALA A 378 12.62 -7.54 -11.70
N MET A 379 11.83 -6.57 -12.20
CA MET A 379 12.12 -5.84 -13.43
C MET A 379 13.29 -4.90 -13.21
N VAL A 380 13.24 -4.07 -12.15
CA VAL A 380 14.29 -3.10 -11.81
C VAL A 380 15.64 -3.80 -11.59
N ALA A 381 15.67 -4.92 -10.86
CA ALA A 381 16.89 -5.72 -10.68
C ALA A 381 17.43 -6.29 -12.01
N SER A 382 16.56 -6.72 -12.93
CA SER A 382 16.98 -7.15 -14.27
C SER A 382 17.52 -5.98 -15.12
N SER A 383 16.93 -4.79 -15.01
CA SER A 383 17.36 -3.60 -15.73
C SER A 383 18.70 -3.07 -15.24
N TYR A 384 18.96 -3.05 -13.92
CA TYR A 384 20.29 -2.76 -13.39
C TYR A 384 21.34 -3.74 -13.93
N ALA A 385 21.01 -5.04 -13.94
CA ALA A 385 21.91 -6.10 -14.40
C ALA A 385 22.30 -5.92 -15.88
N TYR A 386 21.33 -5.53 -16.71
CA TYR A 386 21.56 -5.13 -18.10
C TYR A 386 22.37 -3.84 -18.23
N GLU A 387 21.86 -2.71 -17.73
CA GLU A 387 22.44 -1.37 -17.93
C GLU A 387 23.89 -1.25 -17.45
N PHE A 388 24.22 -1.71 -16.23
CA PHE A 388 25.60 -1.67 -15.75
C PHE A 388 26.52 -2.55 -16.61
N ALA A 389 26.05 -3.72 -17.03
CA ALA A 389 26.82 -4.61 -17.89
C ALA A 389 27.06 -4.01 -19.28
N ILE A 390 26.03 -3.47 -19.94
CA ILE A 390 26.18 -2.83 -21.26
C ILE A 390 26.99 -1.52 -21.20
N ARG A 391 27.10 -0.87 -20.04
CA ARG A 391 28.02 0.25 -19.80
C ARG A 391 29.47 -0.17 -19.51
N GLY A 392 29.71 -1.47 -19.30
CA GLY A 392 31.04 -2.06 -19.15
C GLY A 392 31.49 -2.30 -17.71
N HIS A 393 30.61 -2.15 -16.71
CA HIS A 393 30.89 -2.62 -15.36
C HIS A 393 30.96 -4.16 -15.33
N ARG A 394 31.78 -4.70 -14.42
CA ARG A 394 31.70 -6.13 -14.09
C ARG A 394 30.53 -6.37 -13.14
N THR A 395 29.37 -6.69 -13.70
CA THR A 395 28.10 -6.82 -12.95
C THR A 395 27.82 -8.25 -12.52
N MET A 396 27.43 -8.44 -11.26
CA MET A 396 26.83 -9.66 -10.71
C MET A 396 25.44 -9.33 -10.19
N ALA A 397 24.49 -10.25 -10.35
CA ALA A 397 23.17 -10.16 -9.74
C ALA A 397 22.87 -11.40 -8.88
N VAL A 398 22.72 -11.21 -7.56
CA VAL A 398 22.52 -12.29 -6.58
C VAL A 398 21.06 -12.33 -6.11
N SER A 399 20.43 -13.51 -6.21
CA SER A 399 19.05 -13.75 -5.80
C SER A 399 18.85 -15.17 -5.27
N PRO A 400 17.80 -15.50 -4.49
CA PRO A 400 17.52 -16.88 -4.12
C PRO A 400 17.09 -17.76 -5.30
N ARG A 401 17.39 -19.06 -5.23
CA ARG A 401 16.88 -20.08 -6.14
C ARG A 401 15.57 -20.65 -5.58
N TYR A 402 14.44 -20.09 -6.01
CA TYR A 402 13.12 -20.53 -5.53
C TYR A 402 12.63 -21.82 -6.21
N ALA A 403 13.07 -22.07 -7.44
CA ALA A 403 12.71 -23.23 -8.25
C ALA A 403 13.93 -23.72 -9.07
N ASN A 404 13.79 -24.84 -9.78
CA ASN A 404 14.83 -25.30 -10.71
C ASN A 404 14.82 -24.44 -11.99
N TYR A 405 15.74 -23.48 -12.05
CA TYR A 405 15.95 -22.62 -13.21
C TYR A 405 16.73 -23.34 -14.32
N GLU A 406 16.21 -23.30 -15.55
CA GLU A 406 16.90 -23.82 -16.74
C GLU A 406 18.15 -22.96 -17.07
N GLY A 407 19.13 -23.54 -17.77
CA GLY A 407 20.41 -22.89 -18.10
C GLY A 407 21.40 -22.76 -16.94
N CYS A 408 20.91 -22.59 -15.72
CA CYS A 408 21.68 -22.41 -14.48
C CYS A 408 22.51 -23.66 -14.10
N LYS A 409 23.82 -23.47 -13.85
CA LYS A 409 24.77 -24.55 -13.49
C LYS A 409 25.32 -24.34 -12.09
N ARG A 410 25.48 -25.40 -11.29
CA ARG A 410 26.18 -25.32 -9.98
C ARG A 410 27.64 -24.93 -10.22
N VAL A 411 28.09 -23.85 -9.59
CA VAL A 411 29.48 -23.32 -9.70
C VAL A 411 30.28 -23.40 -8.40
N GLY A 412 29.63 -23.62 -7.25
CA GLY A 412 30.33 -23.82 -5.99
C GLY A 412 29.38 -23.98 -4.80
N SER A 413 29.96 -23.97 -3.60
CA SER A 413 29.24 -23.73 -2.35
C SER A 413 30.15 -23.10 -1.30
N THR A 414 29.54 -22.48 -0.30
CA THR A 414 30.22 -21.98 0.91
C THR A 414 29.43 -22.40 2.16
N LYS A 415 29.91 -22.03 3.35
CA LYS A 415 29.28 -22.31 4.64
C LYS A 415 28.92 -21.03 5.37
N ALA A 416 27.70 -20.95 5.90
CA ALA A 416 27.21 -19.80 6.65
C ALA A 416 26.70 -20.22 8.03
N TRP A 417 27.19 -19.57 9.08
CA TRP A 417 26.62 -19.66 10.42
C TRP A 417 25.39 -18.75 10.53
N LEU A 418 24.22 -19.33 10.85
CA LEU A 418 22.96 -18.62 11.09
C LEU A 418 22.02 -19.50 11.91
N ALA A 419 21.23 -18.93 12.82
CA ALA A 419 20.28 -19.66 13.67
C ALA A 419 20.91 -20.86 14.41
N GLY A 420 22.04 -20.63 15.07
CA GLY A 420 22.72 -21.58 15.95
C GLY A 420 23.40 -22.77 15.27
N GLN A 421 23.51 -22.76 13.94
CA GLN A 421 24.04 -23.87 13.15
C GLN A 421 24.74 -23.38 11.87
N GLU A 422 25.47 -24.29 11.21
CA GLU A 422 26.14 -24.04 9.93
C GLU A 422 25.32 -24.62 8.77
N HIS A 423 25.06 -23.80 7.75
CA HIS A 423 24.32 -24.17 6.54
C HIS A 423 25.27 -24.22 5.33
N GLU A 424 25.15 -25.24 4.48
CA GLU A 424 25.78 -25.20 3.14
C GLU A 424 24.94 -24.32 2.22
N LEU A 425 25.59 -23.33 1.61
CA LEU A 425 25.01 -22.45 0.60
C LEU A 425 25.52 -22.87 -0.76
N VAL A 426 24.65 -23.41 -1.61
CA VAL A 426 25.02 -23.83 -2.96
C VAL A 426 24.77 -22.70 -3.95
N TYR A 427 25.73 -22.42 -4.83
CA TYR A 427 25.60 -21.39 -5.86
C TYR A 427 25.37 -22.01 -7.23
N TYR A 428 24.29 -21.60 -7.88
CA TYR A 428 24.06 -21.79 -9.30
C TYR A 428 24.35 -20.48 -10.05
N HIS A 429 24.79 -20.58 -11.29
CA HIS A 429 25.16 -19.43 -12.12
C HIS A 429 24.64 -19.57 -13.55
N GLN A 430 24.26 -18.45 -14.13
CA GLN A 430 24.02 -18.28 -15.55
C GLN A 430 24.65 -16.95 -15.99
N ARG A 431 25.52 -17.00 -17.00
CA ARG A 431 25.98 -15.81 -17.72
C ARG A 431 24.91 -15.42 -18.72
N GLN A 432 24.47 -14.16 -18.72
CA GLN A 432 23.81 -13.57 -19.88
C GLN A 432 24.83 -12.65 -20.56
N ASP A 433 25.04 -12.83 -21.85
CA ASP A 433 25.89 -11.97 -22.67
C ASP A 433 25.00 -10.96 -23.40
N PHE A 434 25.46 -9.72 -23.50
CA PHE A 434 24.75 -8.60 -24.14
C PHE A 434 25.56 -8.05 -25.34
N GLY A 435 26.42 -8.89 -25.93
CA GLY A 435 27.29 -8.54 -27.03
C GLY A 435 28.56 -7.80 -26.61
N ASN A 436 29.54 -7.73 -27.51
CA ASN A 436 30.81 -7.05 -27.30
C ASN A 436 31.60 -7.51 -26.04
N GLY A 437 31.35 -8.73 -25.55
CA GLY A 437 31.93 -9.26 -24.30
C GLY A 437 31.34 -8.67 -23.02
N ARG A 438 30.26 -7.88 -23.13
CA ARG A 438 29.51 -7.32 -22.01
C ARG A 438 28.44 -8.31 -21.56
N GLY A 439 28.07 -8.29 -20.28
CA GLY A 439 27.12 -9.26 -19.72
C GLY A 439 27.10 -9.27 -18.21
N CYS A 440 26.08 -9.90 -17.63
CA CYS A 440 25.91 -10.04 -16.20
C CYS A 440 26.09 -11.51 -15.75
N ASP A 441 26.72 -11.69 -14.59
CA ASP A 441 26.76 -12.96 -13.88
C ASP A 441 25.58 -13.07 -12.92
N TYR A 442 24.52 -13.78 -13.34
CA TYR A 442 23.39 -14.09 -12.47
C TYR A 442 23.75 -15.26 -11.57
N VAL A 443 23.64 -15.07 -10.26
CA VAL A 443 24.05 -16.02 -9.22
C VAL A 443 22.85 -16.33 -8.32
N PHE A 444 22.44 -17.59 -8.32
CA PHE A 444 21.27 -18.06 -7.58
C PHE A 444 21.68 -18.87 -6.35
N VAL A 445 21.26 -18.40 -5.17
CA VAL A 445 21.55 -19.01 -3.87
C VAL A 445 20.54 -20.12 -3.59
N ASP A 446 21.02 -21.37 -3.61
CA ASP A 446 20.21 -22.57 -3.44
C ASP A 446 20.32 -23.10 -2.02
N HIS A 447 19.18 -23.11 -1.33
CA HIS A 447 19.00 -23.66 0.02
C HIS A 447 17.52 -24.02 0.23
N SER A 448 17.25 -25.07 1.01
CA SER A 448 15.90 -25.66 1.15
C SER A 448 14.83 -24.69 1.63
N CYS A 449 15.20 -23.66 2.41
CA CYS A 449 14.27 -22.64 2.89
C CYS A 449 13.67 -21.76 1.77
N PHE A 450 14.29 -21.71 0.58
CA PHE A 450 13.79 -20.97 -0.58
C PHE A 450 12.82 -21.77 -1.46
N HIS A 451 12.87 -23.11 -1.41
CA HIS A 451 12.05 -24.01 -2.24
C HIS A 451 10.60 -24.08 -1.70
N ARG A 452 9.85 -23.00 -1.91
CA ARG A 452 8.48 -22.81 -1.39
C ARG A 452 7.47 -22.77 -2.56
N PRO A 453 6.60 -23.78 -2.74
CA PRO A 453 5.68 -23.82 -3.89
C PRO A 453 4.50 -22.86 -3.78
N GLN A 454 4.22 -22.29 -2.60
CA GLN A 454 3.08 -21.39 -2.39
C GLN A 454 3.38 -19.93 -2.73
N GLY A 455 4.64 -19.47 -2.63
CA GLY A 455 5.02 -18.09 -2.94
C GLY A 455 6.44 -17.71 -2.51
N LEU A 456 6.89 -16.51 -2.86
CA LEU A 456 8.25 -16.05 -2.52
C LEU A 456 8.40 -15.60 -1.06
N TYR A 457 7.34 -15.03 -0.46
CA TYR A 457 7.36 -14.38 0.86
C TYR A 457 6.34 -14.93 1.87
N GLY A 458 5.35 -15.69 1.42
CA GLY A 458 4.20 -16.12 2.19
C GLY A 458 3.21 -16.90 1.34
N GLU A 459 2.02 -17.21 1.88
CA GLU A 459 1.00 -18.01 1.20
C GLU A 459 0.00 -17.15 0.40
N PRO A 460 -0.62 -17.68 -0.69
CA PRO A 460 -1.60 -16.95 -1.50
C PRO A 460 -2.85 -16.49 -0.75
N THR A 461 -3.15 -17.16 0.38
CA THR A 461 -4.21 -16.86 1.34
C THR A 461 -3.90 -15.68 2.25
N GLY A 462 -2.66 -15.17 2.25
CA GLY A 462 -2.19 -14.08 3.09
C GLY A 462 -1.32 -14.54 4.27
N GLY A 463 -0.56 -13.59 4.83
CA GLY A 463 0.45 -13.85 5.86
C GLY A 463 1.85 -14.07 5.27
N GLU A 464 2.88 -13.64 6.00
CA GLU A 464 4.28 -13.91 5.64
C GLU A 464 4.77 -15.24 6.22
N TYR A 465 5.80 -15.85 5.63
CA TYR A 465 6.44 -17.02 6.23
C TYR A 465 7.19 -16.64 7.53
N PRO A 466 6.96 -17.34 8.66
CA PRO A 466 7.64 -17.03 9.92
C PRO A 466 9.17 -17.11 9.88
N ASP A 467 9.75 -17.88 8.95
CA ASP A 467 11.19 -17.99 8.74
C ASP A 467 11.76 -16.95 7.75
N ASN A 468 11.00 -15.93 7.31
CA ASN A 468 11.51 -14.88 6.43
C ASN A 468 12.76 -14.17 6.96
N CYS A 469 12.81 -13.87 8.26
CA CYS A 469 13.99 -13.32 8.92
C CYS A 469 15.24 -14.22 8.70
N PHE A 470 15.08 -15.54 8.80
CA PHE A 470 16.13 -16.52 8.51
C PHE A 470 16.48 -16.54 7.02
N ARG A 471 15.49 -16.75 6.15
CA ARG A 471 15.65 -16.86 4.68
C ARG A 471 16.44 -15.69 4.09
N PHE A 472 16.09 -14.47 4.48
CA PHE A 472 16.67 -13.26 3.90
C PHE A 472 17.98 -12.82 4.58
N SER A 473 18.19 -13.14 5.86
CA SER A 473 19.53 -13.04 6.47
C SER A 473 20.53 -14.01 5.82
N LEU A 474 20.07 -15.21 5.46
CA LEU A 474 20.87 -16.22 4.77
C LEU A 474 21.26 -15.76 3.35
N LEU A 475 20.33 -15.13 2.61
CA LEU A 475 20.62 -14.45 1.34
C LEU A 475 21.69 -13.35 1.50
N CYS A 476 21.60 -12.53 2.55
CA CYS A 476 22.57 -11.45 2.80
C CYS A 476 23.98 -11.99 3.06
N ILE A 477 24.11 -13.08 3.82
CA ILE A 477 25.40 -13.76 4.00
C ILE A 477 25.89 -14.32 2.67
N ALA A 478 25.04 -15.06 1.95
CA ALA A 478 25.39 -15.69 0.68
C ALA A 478 25.86 -14.68 -0.38
N ALA A 479 25.24 -13.51 -0.45
CA ALA A 479 25.60 -12.45 -1.39
C ALA A 479 26.90 -11.73 -1.01
N ALA A 480 27.26 -11.66 0.27
CA ALA A 480 28.56 -11.16 0.71
C ALA A 480 29.69 -12.18 0.48
N GLU A 481 29.44 -13.49 0.62
CA GLU A 481 30.45 -14.51 0.36
C GLU A 481 30.71 -14.72 -1.16
N ALA A 482 29.68 -14.58 -2.01
CA ALA A 482 29.78 -14.89 -3.45
C ALA A 482 30.92 -14.16 -4.20
N PRO A 483 31.15 -12.84 -4.03
CA PRO A 483 32.28 -12.14 -4.65
C PRO A 483 33.66 -12.66 -4.25
N LEU A 484 33.78 -13.30 -3.08
CA LEU A 484 35.03 -13.82 -2.52
C LEU A 484 35.34 -15.23 -3.04
N VAL A 485 34.32 -16.07 -3.19
CA VAL A 485 34.49 -17.52 -3.43
C VAL A 485 34.23 -17.97 -4.88
N LEU A 486 33.42 -17.24 -5.66
CA LEU A 486 33.03 -17.68 -7.00
C LEU A 486 34.02 -17.17 -8.07
N ASN A 487 34.74 -18.11 -8.69
CA ASN A 487 35.53 -17.85 -9.89
C ASN A 487 34.60 -17.87 -11.12
N LEU A 488 34.23 -16.68 -11.61
CA LEU A 488 33.34 -16.49 -12.75
C LEU A 488 34.11 -15.74 -13.85
N GLY A 489 34.22 -16.33 -15.04
CA GLY A 489 35.03 -15.78 -16.13
C GLY A 489 36.55 -15.84 -15.87
N GLY A 490 37.03 -16.74 -15.02
CA GLY A 490 38.46 -16.95 -14.76
C GLY A 490 39.04 -16.19 -13.56
N SER A 491 38.26 -15.35 -12.89
CA SER A 491 38.65 -14.65 -11.66
C SER A 491 37.49 -14.50 -10.67
N ILE A 492 37.79 -14.31 -9.38
CA ILE A 492 36.80 -13.85 -8.40
C ILE A 492 36.50 -12.35 -8.59
N TYR A 493 35.42 -11.85 -7.99
CA TYR A 493 35.10 -10.41 -7.98
C TYR A 493 35.95 -9.65 -6.96
N GLY A 494 36.31 -10.29 -5.85
CA GLY A 494 37.21 -9.74 -4.83
C GLY A 494 36.51 -8.84 -3.80
N GLN A 495 37.28 -7.95 -3.18
CA GLN A 495 36.86 -7.16 -2.00
C GLN A 495 36.63 -5.66 -2.27
N GLU A 496 36.88 -5.18 -3.48
CA GLU A 496 36.76 -3.76 -3.87
C GLU A 496 35.52 -3.59 -4.76
N VAL A 497 34.34 -3.88 -4.20
CA VAL A 497 33.06 -3.97 -4.93
C VAL A 497 32.04 -2.96 -4.40
N CYS A 498 31.07 -2.58 -5.25
CA CYS A 498 29.91 -1.80 -4.85
C CYS A 498 28.66 -2.71 -4.80
N PHE A 499 28.14 -2.94 -3.59
CA PHE A 499 26.89 -3.67 -3.38
C PHE A 499 25.68 -2.74 -3.57
N ILE A 500 24.67 -3.22 -4.29
CA ILE A 500 23.36 -2.56 -4.44
C ILE A 500 22.31 -3.48 -3.81
N ALA A 501 22.04 -3.24 -2.53
CA ALA A 501 21.01 -3.91 -1.74
C ALA A 501 19.63 -3.34 -2.12
N ASN A 502 18.63 -4.18 -2.38
CA ASN A 502 17.25 -3.77 -2.66
C ASN A 502 16.28 -4.25 -1.57
N ASP A 503 15.49 -3.33 -1.02
CA ASP A 503 14.45 -3.55 0.00
C ASP A 503 14.87 -4.36 1.25
N TRP A 504 13.90 -4.62 2.14
CA TRP A 504 14.13 -5.21 3.46
C TRP A 504 14.73 -6.62 3.43
N GLN A 505 14.51 -7.36 2.35
CA GLN A 505 15.07 -8.69 2.09
C GLN A 505 16.60 -8.67 1.96
N THR A 506 17.18 -7.48 1.76
CA THR A 506 18.64 -7.27 1.76
C THR A 506 19.10 -6.31 2.84
N GLY A 507 18.21 -5.91 3.77
CA GLY A 507 18.50 -4.99 4.88
C GLY A 507 19.66 -5.42 5.77
N MET A 508 19.85 -6.74 5.92
CA MET A 508 20.97 -7.30 6.68
C MET A 508 22.32 -7.24 5.95
N LEU A 509 22.38 -7.02 4.63
CA LEU A 509 23.64 -7.00 3.88
C LEU A 509 24.63 -5.91 4.37
N PRO A 510 24.28 -4.61 4.44
CA PRO A 510 25.18 -3.61 5.01
C PRO A 510 25.50 -3.87 6.48
N VAL A 511 24.56 -4.41 7.27
CA VAL A 511 24.76 -4.78 8.68
C VAL A 511 25.83 -5.89 8.81
N TYR A 512 25.76 -6.93 7.98
CA TYR A 512 26.80 -7.96 7.90
C TYR A 512 28.13 -7.40 7.37
N LEU A 513 28.13 -6.55 6.34
CA LEU A 513 29.32 -5.90 5.82
C LEU A 513 30.05 -5.11 6.91
N LEU A 514 29.35 -4.36 7.76
CA LEU A 514 29.93 -3.69 8.92
C LEU A 514 30.37 -4.70 10.00
N TYR A 515 29.43 -5.43 10.58
CA TYR A 515 29.65 -6.14 11.85
C TYR A 515 30.32 -7.51 11.71
N LYS A 516 30.20 -8.20 10.57
CA LYS A 516 30.86 -9.49 10.31
C LYS A 516 32.13 -9.33 9.48
N TYR A 517 32.12 -8.56 8.39
CA TYR A 517 33.26 -8.54 7.44
C TYR A 517 34.28 -7.43 7.72
N LYS A 518 33.87 -6.15 7.76
CA LYS A 518 34.76 -4.99 7.94
C LYS A 518 35.50 -5.04 9.28
N ARG A 519 34.82 -5.44 10.37
CA ARG A 519 35.45 -5.71 11.68
C ARG A 519 36.51 -6.82 11.65
N ASN A 520 36.36 -7.81 10.76
CA ASN A 520 37.34 -8.89 10.52
C ASN A 520 38.27 -8.60 9.33
N ARG A 521 38.48 -7.31 9.00
CA ARG A 521 39.40 -6.81 7.96
C ARG A 521 39.10 -7.26 6.54
N THR A 522 37.89 -7.77 6.27
CA THR A 522 37.40 -8.13 4.93
C THR A 522 36.49 -7.03 4.40
N PHE A 523 36.44 -6.81 3.08
CA PHE A 523 35.60 -5.77 2.45
C PHE A 523 35.89 -4.34 2.94
N LEU A 524 37.12 -4.04 3.36
CA LEU A 524 37.55 -2.73 3.89
C LEU A 524 37.13 -1.55 3.00
N LYS A 525 37.33 -1.69 1.69
CA LYS A 525 36.99 -0.67 0.68
C LYS A 525 35.58 -0.80 0.11
N ALA A 526 34.92 -1.94 0.25
CA ALA A 526 33.62 -2.14 -0.38
C ALA A 526 32.58 -1.16 0.15
N ARG A 527 31.67 -0.75 -0.74
CA ARG A 527 30.56 0.15 -0.42
C ARG A 527 29.23 -0.57 -0.57
N CYS A 528 28.23 -0.17 0.21
CA CYS A 528 26.87 -0.69 0.07
C CYS A 528 25.87 0.46 -0.09
N MET A 529 25.14 0.48 -1.19
CA MET A 529 23.96 1.33 -1.38
C MET A 529 22.71 0.52 -1.08
N MET A 530 21.77 1.09 -0.30
CA MET A 530 20.47 0.49 -0.02
C MET A 530 19.39 1.20 -0.84
N VAL A 531 18.71 0.49 -1.75
CA VAL A 531 17.65 0.99 -2.61
C VAL A 531 16.29 0.64 -2.02
N LEU A 532 15.49 1.67 -1.73
CA LEU A 532 14.13 1.56 -1.18
C LEU A 532 13.12 1.66 -2.33
N HIS A 533 12.40 0.57 -2.63
CA HIS A 533 11.32 0.59 -3.62
C HIS A 533 9.96 0.79 -2.96
N ASN A 534 9.78 0.32 -1.72
CA ASN A 534 8.57 0.57 -0.93
C ASN A 534 8.82 0.49 0.58
N LEU A 535 8.79 1.64 1.27
CA LEU A 535 9.04 1.74 2.71
C LEU A 535 7.92 1.14 3.61
N GLY A 536 6.79 0.74 3.02
CA GLY A 536 5.71 0.03 3.72
C GLY A 536 6.05 -1.41 4.11
N TYR A 537 7.09 -2.02 3.53
CA TYR A 537 7.57 -3.36 3.87
C TYR A 537 8.99 -3.28 4.43
N GLN A 538 9.17 -3.59 5.72
CA GLN A 538 10.42 -3.29 6.45
C GLN A 538 11.14 -4.49 7.05
N GLY A 539 10.54 -5.68 7.03
CA GLY A 539 11.07 -6.86 7.73
C GLY A 539 11.15 -6.61 9.25
N LYS A 540 9.99 -6.42 9.89
CA LYS A 540 9.90 -6.21 11.34
C LYS A 540 9.62 -7.53 12.05
N TYR A 541 10.44 -7.87 13.04
CA TYR A 541 10.30 -9.12 13.79
C TYR A 541 10.56 -8.90 15.29
N ARG A 542 10.01 -9.76 16.15
CA ARG A 542 10.17 -9.64 17.60
C ARG A 542 11.63 -9.90 18.02
N MET A 543 12.33 -8.89 18.57
CA MET A 543 13.75 -8.93 18.92
C MET A 543 14.10 -10.13 19.82
N SER A 544 13.28 -10.42 20.83
CA SER A 544 13.45 -11.53 21.76
C SER A 544 13.42 -12.94 21.13
N HIS A 545 12.93 -13.08 19.90
CA HIS A 545 13.01 -14.34 19.13
C HIS A 545 14.33 -14.48 18.33
N TYR A 546 15.07 -13.38 18.14
CA TYR A 546 16.19 -13.27 17.21
C TYR A 546 17.46 -12.69 17.87
N PRO A 547 18.04 -13.37 18.88
CA PRO A 547 19.24 -12.89 19.59
C PRO A 547 20.45 -12.73 18.66
N MET A 548 21.22 -11.64 18.84
CA MET A 548 22.33 -11.26 17.94
C MET A 548 23.39 -12.36 17.79
N ASP A 549 23.84 -12.92 18.91
CA ASP A 549 24.93 -13.91 18.97
C ASP A 549 24.52 -15.24 18.29
N ARG A 550 23.40 -15.83 18.74
CA ARG A 550 22.95 -17.17 18.33
C ARG A 550 22.21 -17.16 17.01
N PHE A 551 21.38 -16.15 16.76
CA PHE A 551 20.60 -16.11 15.52
C PHE A 551 21.41 -15.50 14.38
N PHE A 552 21.85 -14.25 14.50
CA PHE A 552 22.50 -13.55 13.39
C PHE A 552 23.98 -13.87 13.24
N GLY A 553 24.65 -14.36 14.29
CA GLY A 553 26.11 -14.49 14.31
C GLY A 553 26.82 -13.14 14.42
N LEU A 554 26.18 -12.16 15.10
CA LEU A 554 26.64 -10.79 15.23
C LEU A 554 26.89 -10.41 16.70
N PRO A 555 27.79 -9.44 16.97
CA PRO A 555 27.98 -8.92 18.32
C PRO A 555 26.79 -8.05 18.75
N ASP A 556 26.46 -8.05 20.05
CA ASP A 556 25.25 -7.40 20.60
C ASP A 556 25.08 -5.92 20.24
N VAL A 557 26.19 -5.20 20.01
CA VAL A 557 26.17 -3.80 19.53
C VAL A 557 25.38 -3.61 18.22
N ALA A 558 25.28 -4.64 17.37
CA ALA A 558 24.47 -4.61 16.14
C ALA A 558 22.96 -4.48 16.42
N ALA A 559 22.48 -4.87 17.61
CA ALA A 559 21.07 -4.70 17.99
C ALA A 559 20.65 -3.22 17.95
N LYS A 560 21.56 -2.29 18.27
CA LYS A 560 21.28 -0.84 18.22
C LYS A 560 20.90 -0.37 16.82
N ASP A 561 21.61 -0.84 15.79
CA ASP A 561 21.31 -0.46 14.41
C ASP A 561 20.11 -1.22 13.85
N LEU A 562 19.80 -2.42 14.37
CA LEU A 562 18.59 -3.16 14.01
C LEU A 562 17.34 -2.72 14.78
N GLN A 563 17.46 -1.92 15.84
CA GLN A 563 16.35 -1.52 16.71
C GLN A 563 15.18 -0.88 15.93
N GLY A 564 14.00 -1.45 16.10
CA GLY A 564 12.75 -0.98 15.51
C GLY A 564 11.70 -0.62 16.55
N GLU A 565 10.50 -0.37 16.04
CA GLU A 565 9.27 -0.24 16.80
C GLU A 565 8.15 -0.91 15.96
N ASP A 566 7.29 -1.71 16.56
CA ASP A 566 6.08 -2.25 15.91
C ASP A 566 4.83 -2.10 16.79
N MET A 567 3.66 -1.97 16.19
CA MET A 567 2.41 -1.81 16.91
C MET A 567 2.01 -3.03 17.76
N HIS A 568 2.47 -4.24 17.41
CA HIS A 568 2.12 -5.47 18.14
C HIS A 568 3.12 -5.85 19.24
N PHE A 569 4.33 -5.27 19.24
CA PHE A 569 5.40 -5.64 20.17
C PHE A 569 6.31 -4.50 20.65
N GLY A 570 6.01 -3.25 20.28
CA GLY A 570 6.71 -2.05 20.74
C GLY A 570 8.20 -2.09 20.42
N GLU A 571 9.03 -1.78 21.42
CA GLU A 571 10.50 -1.77 21.34
C GLU A 571 11.13 -3.17 21.32
N ASP A 572 10.38 -4.26 21.55
CA ASP A 572 10.87 -5.65 21.37
C ASP A 572 10.92 -6.01 19.87
N CYS A 573 11.55 -5.15 19.05
CA CYS A 573 11.46 -5.13 17.59
C CYS A 573 12.84 -4.99 16.94
N ILE A 574 13.19 -5.92 16.04
CA ILE A 574 14.18 -5.69 14.98
C ILE A 574 13.48 -5.20 13.71
N ASN A 575 14.15 -4.33 12.98
CA ASN A 575 13.71 -3.79 11.70
C ASN A 575 14.86 -3.93 10.69
N LEU A 576 14.79 -4.94 9.82
CA LEU A 576 15.88 -5.27 8.90
C LEU A 576 16.16 -4.12 7.93
N LEU A 577 15.12 -3.46 7.41
CA LEU A 577 15.28 -2.28 6.55
C LEU A 577 15.83 -1.07 7.31
N GLY A 578 15.46 -0.91 8.59
CA GLY A 578 16.01 0.12 9.48
C GLY A 578 17.52 -0.03 9.69
N GLY A 579 18.00 -1.25 9.93
CA GLY A 579 19.43 -1.57 9.94
C GLY A 579 20.10 -1.26 8.60
N GLY A 580 19.45 -1.63 7.49
CA GLY A 580 19.87 -1.29 6.13
C GLY A 580 20.07 0.22 5.93
N VAL A 581 19.03 1.01 6.26
CA VAL A 581 19.02 2.48 6.17
C VAL A 581 20.09 3.11 7.05
N ARG A 582 20.31 2.62 8.28
CA ARG A 582 21.30 3.17 9.21
C ARG A 582 22.74 2.85 8.81
N VAL A 583 23.03 1.62 8.37
CA VAL A 583 24.41 1.15 8.13
C VAL A 583 24.91 1.34 6.69
N ALA A 584 24.04 1.33 5.67
CA ALA A 584 24.47 1.48 4.27
C ALA A 584 25.22 2.80 4.01
N ASP A 585 26.23 2.77 3.13
CA ASP A 585 27.05 3.95 2.82
C ASP A 585 26.22 5.06 2.16
N ARG A 586 25.24 4.68 1.32
CA ARG A 586 24.17 5.56 0.82
C ARG A 586 22.82 4.86 0.82
N VAL A 587 21.75 5.64 0.84
CA VAL A 587 20.37 5.20 0.63
C VAL A 587 19.84 5.85 -0.64
N LEU A 588 19.31 5.04 -1.54
CA LEU A 588 18.65 5.45 -2.77
C LEU A 588 17.17 5.10 -2.67
N THR A 589 16.32 5.81 -3.41
CA THR A 589 14.90 5.47 -3.53
C THR A 589 14.37 5.88 -4.90
N VAL A 590 13.19 5.38 -5.26
CA VAL A 590 12.71 5.31 -6.65
C VAL A 590 12.06 6.59 -7.20
N SER A 591 12.13 7.73 -6.49
CA SER A 591 11.93 9.07 -7.08
C SER A 591 12.46 10.21 -6.18
N PRO A 592 12.86 11.37 -6.75
CA PRO A 592 13.32 12.56 -6.00
C PRO A 592 12.35 13.09 -4.94
N ASN A 593 11.05 13.21 -5.24
CA ASN A 593 10.04 13.69 -4.30
C ASN A 593 9.72 12.62 -3.25
N TYR A 594 9.68 11.32 -3.61
CA TYR A 594 9.52 10.27 -2.60
C TYR A 594 10.71 10.25 -1.62
N ALA A 595 11.93 10.58 -2.08
CA ALA A 595 13.10 10.75 -1.20
C ALA A 595 12.95 11.88 -0.17
N PHE A 596 12.10 12.87 -0.43
CA PHE A 596 11.69 13.88 0.55
C PHE A 596 10.53 13.38 1.43
N GLU A 597 9.49 12.79 0.85
CA GLU A 597 8.32 12.26 1.58
C GLU A 597 8.71 11.24 2.65
N ILE A 598 9.66 10.34 2.39
CA ILE A 598 10.14 9.37 3.38
C ILE A 598 10.90 9.98 4.57
N GLN A 599 11.20 11.28 4.54
CA GLN A 599 11.80 12.01 5.66
C GLN A 599 10.76 12.72 6.55
N THR A 600 9.47 12.69 6.18
CA THR A 600 8.37 13.19 7.02
C THR A 600 7.81 12.06 7.91
N PRO A 601 7.18 12.36 9.06
CA PRO A 601 6.57 11.33 9.90
C PRO A 601 5.55 10.45 9.16
N GLU A 602 4.81 11.06 8.22
CA GLU A 602 3.71 10.45 7.48
C GLU A 602 4.21 9.51 6.38
N GLY A 603 5.16 9.96 5.54
CA GLY A 603 5.70 9.16 4.44
C GLY A 603 6.82 8.20 4.84
N GLY A 604 7.48 8.46 5.98
CA GLY A 604 8.66 7.71 6.42
C GLY A 604 8.40 6.45 7.24
N HIS A 605 7.15 6.06 7.49
CA HIS A 605 6.77 4.79 8.17
C HIS A 605 7.63 4.44 9.41
N GLY A 606 7.88 5.43 10.30
CA GLY A 606 8.73 5.28 11.50
C GLY A 606 10.25 5.38 11.28
N LEU A 607 10.76 5.24 10.06
CA LEU A 607 12.19 5.38 9.72
C LEU A 607 12.60 6.83 9.39
N HIS A 608 11.65 7.77 9.36
CA HIS A 608 11.84 9.17 8.97
C HIS A 608 13.01 9.87 9.66
N THR A 609 13.27 9.61 10.95
CA THR A 609 14.37 10.22 11.70
C THR A 609 15.74 9.74 11.20
N SER A 610 15.93 8.43 11.01
CA SER A 610 17.18 7.88 10.47
C SER A 610 17.40 8.26 9.00
N LEU A 611 16.32 8.36 8.22
CA LEU A 611 16.37 8.86 6.84
C LEU A 611 16.76 10.34 6.79
N ARG A 612 16.18 11.19 7.64
CA ARG A 612 16.53 12.62 7.75
C ARG A 612 17.97 12.84 8.24
N GLU A 613 18.43 12.05 9.20
CA GLU A 613 19.84 12.05 9.63
C GLU A 613 20.77 11.75 8.45
N LYS A 614 20.50 10.68 7.69
CA LYS A 614 21.32 10.31 6.53
C LYS A 614 21.23 11.32 5.38
N ALA A 615 20.05 11.92 5.18
CA ALA A 615 19.84 12.98 4.20
C ALA A 615 20.62 14.26 4.55
N SER A 616 20.74 14.61 5.85
CA SER A 616 21.55 15.76 6.29
C SER A 616 23.03 15.64 5.89
N ARG A 617 23.54 14.41 5.73
CA ARG A 617 24.88 14.08 5.24
C ARG A 617 24.95 13.89 3.71
N LYS A 618 23.90 14.29 2.97
CA LYS A 618 23.73 14.12 1.52
C LYS A 618 23.79 12.65 1.03
N ARG A 619 23.50 11.70 1.92
CA ARG A 619 23.54 10.24 1.65
C ARG A 619 22.15 9.62 1.43
N VAL A 620 21.13 10.43 1.17
CA VAL A 620 19.81 10.01 0.66
C VAL A 620 19.58 10.70 -0.67
N MET A 621 19.24 9.94 -1.72
CA MET A 621 18.92 10.47 -3.04
C MET A 621 17.77 9.69 -3.70
N GLY A 622 16.88 10.41 -4.40
CA GLY A 622 15.86 9.80 -5.23
C GLY A 622 16.29 9.75 -6.70
N ILE A 623 16.08 8.61 -7.35
CA ILE A 623 16.33 8.38 -8.78
C ILE A 623 15.05 7.79 -9.34
N LEU A 624 14.47 8.41 -10.36
CA LEU A 624 13.26 7.90 -11.01
C LEU A 624 13.59 6.58 -11.74
N ASN A 625 12.78 5.54 -11.55
CA ASN A 625 12.99 4.27 -12.27
C ASN A 625 12.86 4.47 -13.78
N GLY A 626 13.64 3.70 -14.55
CA GLY A 626 13.48 3.65 -15.99
C GLY A 626 12.28 2.79 -16.45
N ILE A 627 11.92 2.96 -17.71
CA ILE A 627 11.03 2.03 -18.44
C ILE A 627 11.82 1.24 -19.50
N SER A 628 11.33 0.04 -19.80
CA SER A 628 11.85 -0.91 -20.79
C SER A 628 11.38 -0.54 -22.21
N ASP A 629 12.16 -0.91 -23.24
CA ASP A 629 11.81 -0.67 -24.65
C ASP A 629 10.60 -1.48 -25.17
N GLU A 630 10.07 -2.41 -24.36
CA GLU A 630 8.73 -2.99 -24.56
C GLU A 630 7.64 -1.89 -24.60
N TRP A 631 7.81 -0.78 -23.87
CA TRP A 631 6.87 0.34 -23.77
C TRP A 631 7.05 1.42 -24.87
N ASN A 632 7.34 1.00 -26.10
CA ASN A 632 7.58 1.89 -27.24
C ASN A 632 6.53 1.70 -28.37
N PRO A 633 5.64 2.69 -28.65
CA PRO A 633 4.57 2.56 -29.64
C PRO A 633 5.06 2.43 -31.09
N LEU A 634 6.34 2.68 -31.39
CA LEU A 634 6.91 2.43 -32.72
C LEU A 634 7.14 0.95 -33.00
N THR A 635 7.32 0.14 -31.94
CA THR A 635 7.74 -1.27 -32.02
C THR A 635 6.79 -2.24 -31.31
N ASP A 636 5.92 -1.77 -30.43
CA ASP A 636 4.93 -2.58 -29.70
C ASP A 636 4.12 -3.51 -30.63
N PRO A 637 4.16 -4.85 -30.44
CA PRO A 637 3.40 -5.82 -31.23
C PRO A 637 1.95 -6.00 -30.76
N HIS A 638 1.55 -5.46 -29.61
CA HIS A 638 0.24 -5.69 -29.00
C HIS A 638 -0.85 -4.70 -29.46
N ILE A 639 -0.45 -3.59 -30.09
CA ILE A 639 -1.32 -2.51 -30.56
C ILE A 639 -1.64 -2.63 -32.05
N VAL A 640 -2.87 -2.27 -32.45
CA VAL A 640 -3.37 -2.50 -33.82
C VAL A 640 -2.69 -1.60 -34.88
N MET A 641 -2.15 -0.46 -34.46
CA MET A 641 -1.38 0.45 -35.32
C MET A 641 -0.23 1.05 -34.51
N ARG A 642 1.01 0.77 -34.94
CA ARG A 642 2.22 1.38 -34.40
C ARG A 642 2.32 2.84 -34.82
N PHE A 643 2.84 3.69 -33.92
CA PHE A 643 2.93 5.13 -34.14
C PHE A 643 4.08 5.78 -33.37
N GLY A 644 4.44 7.00 -33.77
CA GLY A 644 5.35 7.88 -33.05
C GLY A 644 4.89 9.33 -33.10
N LYS A 645 5.80 10.24 -32.72
CA LYS A 645 5.55 11.70 -32.63
C LYS A 645 4.89 12.32 -33.87
N ASP A 646 5.11 11.76 -35.07
CA ASP A 646 4.66 12.33 -36.35
C ASP A 646 3.28 11.81 -36.81
N ASN A 647 2.78 10.69 -36.25
CA ASN A 647 1.50 10.07 -36.65
C ASN A 647 0.61 9.55 -35.49
N PHE A 648 0.95 9.86 -34.23
CA PHE A 648 0.21 9.38 -33.05
C PHE A 648 -1.29 9.71 -33.06
N GLU A 649 -1.72 10.81 -33.67
CA GLU A 649 -3.14 11.19 -33.75
C GLU A 649 -3.97 10.17 -34.53
N GLU A 650 -3.40 9.55 -35.55
CA GLU A 650 -4.04 8.46 -36.29
C GLU A 650 -3.88 7.11 -35.58
N GLY A 651 -2.68 6.81 -35.08
CA GLY A 651 -2.39 5.58 -34.36
C GLY A 651 -3.28 5.39 -33.12
N LYS A 652 -3.37 6.41 -32.27
CA LYS A 652 -4.28 6.41 -31.11
C LYS A 652 -5.74 6.28 -31.52
N ARG A 653 -6.19 6.95 -32.59
CA ARG A 653 -7.57 6.83 -33.10
C ARG A 653 -7.90 5.38 -33.48
N CYS A 654 -6.99 4.70 -34.17
CA CYS A 654 -7.18 3.30 -34.56
C CYS A 654 -7.15 2.36 -33.34
N CYS A 655 -6.20 2.54 -32.42
CA CYS A 655 -6.14 1.78 -31.17
C CYS A 655 -7.37 2.00 -30.28
N LYS A 656 -7.91 3.22 -30.24
CA LYS A 656 -9.10 3.59 -29.48
C LYS A 656 -10.36 2.90 -30.00
N ALA A 657 -10.61 2.97 -31.30
CA ALA A 657 -11.73 2.28 -31.93
C ALA A 657 -11.67 0.76 -31.70
N GLU A 658 -10.47 0.17 -31.82
CA GLU A 658 -10.28 -1.26 -31.58
C GLU A 658 -10.46 -1.66 -30.10
N LEU A 659 -9.92 -0.90 -29.15
CA LEU A 659 -10.16 -1.18 -27.72
C LEU A 659 -11.63 -0.96 -27.34
N GLN A 660 -12.31 0.04 -27.91
CA GLN A 660 -13.75 0.24 -27.71
C GLN A 660 -14.54 -1.00 -28.13
N ARG A 661 -14.25 -1.57 -29.31
CA ARG A 661 -14.84 -2.85 -29.76
C ARG A 661 -14.52 -4.01 -28.82
N GLN A 662 -13.25 -4.19 -28.45
CA GLN A 662 -12.81 -5.31 -27.61
C GLN A 662 -13.44 -5.30 -26.21
N LEU A 663 -13.65 -4.11 -25.62
CA LEU A 663 -14.27 -3.92 -24.31
C LEU A 663 -15.81 -3.82 -24.36
N GLY A 664 -16.44 -3.89 -25.54
CA GLY A 664 -17.88 -3.73 -25.69
C GLY A 664 -18.38 -2.32 -25.34
N LEU A 665 -17.52 -1.32 -25.45
CA LEU A 665 -17.85 0.11 -25.33
C LEU A 665 -18.41 0.62 -26.67
N LEU A 666 -19.09 1.77 -26.64
CA LEU A 666 -19.53 2.44 -27.87
C LEU A 666 -18.31 2.88 -28.69
N GLU A 667 -18.24 2.52 -29.96
CA GLU A 667 -17.18 2.99 -30.87
C GLU A 667 -17.46 4.44 -31.29
N ASP A 668 -16.87 5.39 -30.57
CA ASP A 668 -16.99 6.83 -30.81
C ASP A 668 -15.65 7.52 -30.48
N PRO A 669 -14.97 8.15 -31.48
CA PRO A 669 -13.71 8.83 -31.25
C PRO A 669 -13.85 10.15 -30.46
N SER A 670 -15.07 10.70 -30.35
CA SER A 670 -15.36 11.99 -29.71
C SER A 670 -15.58 11.90 -28.20
N LEU A 671 -15.95 10.74 -27.67
CA LEU A 671 -16.00 10.45 -26.22
C LEU A 671 -14.57 10.35 -25.68
N CYS A 672 -14.30 10.88 -24.48
CA CYS A 672 -13.00 10.71 -23.84
C CYS A 672 -12.90 9.32 -23.19
N LEU A 673 -11.89 8.53 -23.53
CA LEU A 673 -11.64 7.22 -22.93
C LEU A 673 -10.62 7.34 -21.79
N ILE A 674 -11.08 7.12 -20.56
CA ILE A 674 -10.27 7.12 -19.34
C ILE A 674 -9.88 5.68 -18.99
N GLY A 675 -8.59 5.39 -18.85
CA GLY A 675 -8.08 4.11 -18.38
C GLY A 675 -7.68 4.14 -16.91
N PHE A 676 -7.82 3.01 -16.21
CA PHE A 676 -7.12 2.70 -14.96
C PHE A 676 -6.56 1.28 -15.02
N CYS A 677 -5.29 1.10 -14.65
CA CYS A 677 -4.63 -0.21 -14.51
C CYS A 677 -3.94 -0.29 -13.15
N GLY A 678 -4.21 -1.32 -12.35
CA GLY A 678 -3.44 -1.58 -11.13
C GLY A 678 -4.10 -2.49 -10.09
N ARG A 679 -3.42 -2.67 -8.95
CA ARG A 679 -3.95 -3.41 -7.79
C ARG A 679 -5.18 -2.69 -7.23
N LEU A 680 -6.24 -3.43 -6.94
CA LEU A 680 -7.47 -2.88 -6.36
C LEU A 680 -7.35 -2.80 -4.83
N CYS A 681 -6.82 -1.67 -4.34
CA CYS A 681 -6.67 -1.39 -2.92
C CYS A 681 -6.80 0.11 -2.61
N TYR A 682 -6.95 0.45 -1.33
CA TYR A 682 -7.12 1.85 -0.88
C TYR A 682 -5.98 2.77 -1.34
N GLN A 683 -4.73 2.28 -1.31
CA GLN A 683 -3.52 2.98 -1.77
C GLN A 683 -3.58 3.44 -3.23
N LYS A 684 -4.31 2.73 -4.11
CA LYS A 684 -4.50 3.10 -5.52
C LYS A 684 -5.71 4.00 -5.78
N GLY A 685 -6.38 4.47 -4.72
CA GLY A 685 -7.45 5.46 -4.81
C GLY A 685 -8.73 4.99 -5.49
N ILE A 686 -9.00 3.68 -5.54
CA ILE A 686 -10.21 3.14 -6.21
C ILE A 686 -11.49 3.81 -5.71
N HIS A 687 -11.56 4.14 -4.42
CA HIS A 687 -12.70 4.85 -3.83
C HIS A 687 -12.91 6.26 -4.42
N LEU A 688 -11.85 7.06 -4.65
CA LEU A 688 -11.95 8.34 -5.38
C LEU A 688 -12.55 8.17 -6.78
N ILE A 689 -12.22 7.06 -7.47
CA ILE A 689 -12.79 6.73 -8.79
C ILE A 689 -14.28 6.38 -8.66
N MET A 690 -14.64 5.49 -7.73
CA MET A 690 -16.04 5.06 -7.53
C MET A 690 -16.94 6.21 -7.06
N GLU A 691 -16.45 7.09 -6.17
CA GLU A 691 -17.15 8.29 -5.70
C GLU A 691 -17.22 9.42 -6.76
N SER A 692 -16.44 9.30 -7.84
CA SER A 692 -16.49 10.19 -9.00
C SER A 692 -17.32 9.63 -10.16
N LEU A 693 -17.54 8.31 -10.20
CA LEU A 693 -18.21 7.64 -11.30
C LEU A 693 -19.64 8.14 -11.57
N PRO A 694 -20.53 8.33 -10.57
CA PRO A 694 -21.88 8.88 -10.84
C PRO A 694 -21.83 10.28 -11.46
N TRP A 695 -20.86 11.11 -11.05
CA TRP A 695 -20.67 12.45 -11.60
C TRP A 695 -20.12 12.42 -13.04
N LEU A 696 -19.25 11.47 -13.38
CA LEU A 696 -18.80 11.26 -14.77
C LEU A 696 -19.92 10.74 -15.69
N MET A 697 -20.82 9.89 -15.16
CA MET A 697 -21.78 9.13 -15.96
C MET A 697 -23.15 9.81 -16.14
N ARG A 698 -23.56 10.71 -15.25
CA ARG A 698 -24.86 11.39 -15.33
C ARG A 698 -24.81 12.64 -16.21
N ASP A 699 -25.93 12.93 -16.86
CA ASP A 699 -26.15 14.13 -17.67
C ASP A 699 -27.06 15.14 -16.93
N GLU A 700 -26.57 15.63 -15.80
CA GLU A 700 -27.26 16.58 -14.91
C GLU A 700 -26.82 18.04 -15.15
N GLY A 701 -26.33 18.37 -16.36
CA GLY A 701 -25.82 19.71 -16.68
C GLY A 701 -24.51 20.08 -15.99
N ASN A 702 -23.80 19.12 -15.40
CA ASN A 702 -22.55 19.30 -14.64
C ASN A 702 -21.32 19.69 -15.48
N GLY A 703 -21.49 19.86 -16.79
CA GLY A 703 -20.45 20.23 -17.75
C GLY A 703 -19.55 19.07 -18.19
N VAL A 704 -19.68 17.86 -17.63
CA VAL A 704 -19.06 16.65 -18.18
C VAL A 704 -20.05 15.90 -19.07
N ASN A 705 -21.32 15.84 -18.65
CA ASN A 705 -22.48 15.42 -19.46
C ASN A 705 -22.30 14.05 -20.15
N GLY A 706 -21.70 13.08 -19.47
CA GLY A 706 -21.61 11.70 -19.96
C GLY A 706 -20.74 11.45 -21.21
N TYR A 707 -19.99 12.45 -21.71
CA TYR A 707 -19.06 12.35 -22.86
C TYR A 707 -17.77 11.57 -22.54
N VAL A 708 -17.89 10.54 -21.69
CA VAL A 708 -16.80 9.81 -21.06
C VAL A 708 -17.06 8.32 -21.14
N GLN A 709 -16.02 7.57 -21.42
CA GLN A 709 -15.95 6.13 -21.23
C GLN A 709 -14.83 5.80 -20.23
N ILE A 710 -14.98 4.70 -19.50
CA ILE A 710 -13.99 4.27 -18.52
C ILE A 710 -13.70 2.77 -18.68
N ALA A 711 -12.42 2.45 -18.87
CA ALA A 711 -11.88 1.10 -18.82
C ALA A 711 -11.12 0.92 -17.52
N LEU A 712 -11.59 0.01 -16.65
CA LEU A 712 -10.97 -0.30 -15.36
C LEU A 712 -10.39 -1.72 -15.41
N MET A 713 -9.08 -1.86 -15.18
CA MET A 713 -8.41 -3.15 -15.03
C MET A 713 -7.72 -3.29 -13.67
N GLY A 714 -7.96 -4.40 -12.98
CA GLY A 714 -7.25 -4.71 -11.74
C GLY A 714 -7.75 -5.94 -10.99
N LYS A 715 -6.98 -6.36 -9.99
CA LYS A 715 -7.29 -7.45 -9.04
C LYS A 715 -6.87 -7.03 -7.63
N GLY A 716 -7.55 -7.49 -6.58
CA GLY A 716 -7.19 -7.13 -5.20
C GLY A 716 -8.28 -7.42 -4.16
N ASP A 717 -8.68 -6.38 -3.43
CA ASP A 717 -9.73 -6.48 -2.41
C ASP A 717 -11.09 -6.75 -3.08
N MET A 718 -11.76 -7.82 -2.63
CA MET A 718 -13.08 -8.25 -3.11
C MET A 718 -14.14 -7.16 -3.01
N LYS A 719 -14.02 -6.21 -2.07
CA LYS A 719 -14.88 -5.03 -1.97
C LYS A 719 -14.76 -4.15 -3.22
N TYR A 720 -13.55 -3.83 -3.64
CA TYR A 720 -13.29 -3.02 -4.83
C TYR A 720 -13.61 -3.79 -6.11
N GLU A 721 -13.32 -5.10 -6.18
CA GLU A 721 -13.74 -5.95 -7.30
C GLU A 721 -15.26 -5.97 -7.48
N SER A 722 -16.02 -6.06 -6.38
CA SER A 722 -17.49 -6.02 -6.40
C SER A 722 -18.04 -4.66 -6.85
N GLN A 723 -17.44 -3.56 -6.37
CA GLN A 723 -17.79 -2.21 -6.81
C GLN A 723 -17.53 -2.00 -8.32
N LEU A 724 -16.41 -2.52 -8.83
CA LEU A 724 -16.07 -2.48 -10.25
C LEU A 724 -17.09 -3.22 -11.12
N ARG A 725 -17.52 -4.43 -10.72
CA ARG A 725 -18.54 -5.21 -11.46
C ARG A 725 -19.90 -4.49 -11.48
N ALA A 726 -20.33 -3.94 -10.34
CA ALA A 726 -21.57 -3.17 -10.24
C ALA A 726 -21.54 -1.86 -11.07
N ALA A 727 -20.35 -1.26 -11.23
CA ALA A 727 -20.12 -0.11 -12.09
C ALA A 727 -20.28 -0.43 -13.58
N GLU A 728 -19.76 -1.57 -14.08
CA GLU A 728 -20.02 -2.02 -15.45
C GLU A 728 -21.51 -2.33 -15.66
N GLU A 729 -22.16 -3.02 -14.73
CA GLU A 729 -23.58 -3.38 -14.85
C GLU A 729 -24.48 -2.13 -14.93
N SER A 730 -24.19 -1.12 -14.10
CA SER A 730 -24.92 0.16 -14.06
C SER A 730 -24.74 1.02 -15.31
N TYR A 731 -23.62 0.89 -16.03
CA TYR A 731 -23.21 1.83 -17.09
C TYR A 731 -22.67 1.12 -18.35
N ARG A 732 -23.16 -0.09 -18.67
CA ARG A 732 -22.68 -0.92 -19.77
C ARG A 732 -22.62 -0.14 -21.10
N GLY A 733 -21.50 -0.28 -21.82
CA GLY A 733 -21.23 0.45 -23.07
C GLY A 733 -20.54 1.81 -22.86
N ARG A 734 -20.50 2.32 -21.62
CA ARG A 734 -19.64 3.44 -21.20
C ARG A 734 -18.62 3.05 -20.14
N VAL A 735 -18.91 2.06 -19.31
CA VAL A 735 -17.95 1.47 -18.36
C VAL A 735 -17.68 0.01 -18.75
N CYS A 736 -16.42 -0.41 -18.66
CA CYS A 736 -15.99 -1.81 -18.64
C CYS A 736 -15.05 -2.04 -17.46
N ALA A 737 -15.22 -3.16 -16.75
CA ALA A 737 -14.51 -3.46 -15.51
C ALA A 737 -13.88 -4.87 -15.54
N PHE A 738 -12.69 -4.96 -16.12
CA PHE A 738 -11.90 -6.19 -16.18
C PHE A 738 -11.26 -6.49 -14.82
N VAL A 739 -11.96 -7.29 -14.02
CA VAL A 739 -11.41 -7.82 -12.77
C VAL A 739 -10.45 -8.97 -13.09
N GLY A 740 -9.15 -8.66 -13.06
CA GLY A 740 -8.06 -9.49 -13.54
C GLY A 740 -6.85 -8.63 -13.89
N PHE A 741 -5.89 -9.19 -14.63
CA PHE A 741 -4.78 -8.44 -15.23
C PHE A 741 -4.36 -9.13 -16.54
N ASP A 742 -4.23 -8.37 -17.62
CA ASP A 742 -3.74 -8.83 -18.92
C ASP A 742 -2.76 -7.80 -19.49
N PRO A 743 -1.45 -8.15 -19.65
CA PRO A 743 -0.45 -7.24 -20.22
C PRO A 743 -0.82 -6.72 -21.62
N ILE A 744 -1.46 -7.54 -22.45
CA ILE A 744 -1.82 -7.16 -23.83
C ILE A 744 -2.92 -6.08 -23.79
N ILE A 745 -3.84 -6.17 -22.84
CA ILE A 745 -4.84 -5.12 -22.59
C ILE A 745 -4.20 -3.89 -21.95
N GLU A 746 -3.17 -4.02 -21.10
CA GLU A 746 -2.45 -2.87 -20.54
C GLU A 746 -1.77 -2.03 -21.65
N HIS A 747 -1.00 -2.67 -22.54
CA HIS A 747 -0.44 -2.03 -23.73
C HIS A 747 -1.50 -1.34 -24.59
N ARG A 748 -2.61 -2.03 -24.88
CA ARG A 748 -3.73 -1.46 -25.64
C ARG A 748 -4.36 -0.27 -24.93
N MET A 749 -4.52 -0.30 -23.60
CA MET A 749 -5.01 0.84 -22.82
C MET A 749 -4.04 2.03 -22.88
N MET A 750 -2.72 1.81 -22.79
CA MET A 750 -1.74 2.89 -22.98
C MET A 750 -1.85 3.53 -24.37
N ALA A 751 -2.08 2.74 -25.42
CA ALA A 751 -2.27 3.25 -26.78
C ALA A 751 -3.64 3.91 -27.04
N ALA A 752 -4.71 3.36 -26.51
CA ALA A 752 -6.09 3.69 -26.86
C ALA A 752 -6.72 4.80 -26.01
N CYS A 753 -6.37 4.90 -24.73
CA CYS A 753 -6.96 5.89 -23.84
C CYS A 753 -6.54 7.32 -24.22
N ASP A 754 -7.39 8.29 -23.91
CA ASP A 754 -7.05 9.71 -23.95
C ASP A 754 -6.40 10.13 -22.61
N ILE A 755 -6.90 9.56 -21.50
CA ILE A 755 -6.43 9.79 -20.13
C ILE A 755 -6.06 8.46 -19.45
N LEU A 756 -4.96 8.44 -18.69
CA LEU A 756 -4.71 7.40 -17.68
C LEU A 756 -4.90 8.00 -16.29
N LEU A 757 -5.76 7.40 -15.46
CA LEU A 757 -6.08 7.86 -14.12
C LEU A 757 -5.23 7.11 -13.08
N MET A 758 -4.41 7.84 -12.31
CA MET A 758 -3.60 7.27 -11.21
C MET A 758 -3.77 8.10 -9.91
N PRO A 759 -4.90 7.94 -9.20
CA PRO A 759 -5.24 8.73 -8.03
C PRO A 759 -4.66 8.10 -6.76
N SER A 760 -3.36 7.77 -6.75
CA SER A 760 -2.76 6.99 -5.66
C SER A 760 -2.50 7.83 -4.42
N GLN A 761 -2.71 7.25 -3.23
CA GLN A 761 -2.55 7.93 -1.94
C GLN A 761 -1.09 8.35 -1.71
N TYR A 762 -0.18 7.41 -1.95
CA TYR A 762 1.26 7.59 -2.09
C TYR A 762 1.70 6.70 -3.25
N GLU A 763 2.77 7.05 -3.97
CA GLU A 763 3.29 6.23 -5.06
C GLU A 763 4.82 6.41 -5.20
N PRO A 764 5.65 5.47 -4.70
CA PRO A 764 7.10 5.65 -4.61
C PRO A 764 7.77 6.09 -5.92
N CYS A 765 7.31 5.51 -7.03
CA CYS A 765 7.66 5.90 -8.40
C CYS A 765 6.42 5.99 -9.28
N GLY A 766 5.69 4.87 -9.39
CA GLY A 766 4.71 4.64 -10.46
C GLY A 766 5.42 4.40 -11.79
N LEU A 767 4.93 3.47 -12.59
CA LEU A 767 5.42 3.22 -13.97
C LEU A 767 4.36 3.54 -15.04
N PRO A 768 3.05 3.21 -14.85
CA PRO A 768 2.04 3.42 -15.88
C PRO A 768 1.87 4.88 -16.37
N GLN A 769 2.18 5.90 -15.56
CA GLN A 769 2.16 7.29 -16.02
C GLN A 769 3.33 7.61 -16.98
N MET A 770 4.47 6.92 -16.86
CA MET A 770 5.56 7.04 -17.82
C MET A 770 5.23 6.31 -19.12
N TYR A 771 4.63 5.10 -19.01
CA TYR A 771 4.10 4.37 -20.17
C TYR A 771 3.06 5.22 -20.92
N ALA A 772 2.01 5.70 -20.24
CA ALA A 772 0.96 6.52 -20.84
C ALA A 772 1.52 7.72 -21.64
N GLN A 773 2.53 8.40 -21.08
CA GLN A 773 3.17 9.54 -21.75
C GLN A 773 3.88 9.15 -23.06
N GLN A 774 4.55 7.99 -23.13
CA GLN A 774 5.12 7.47 -24.39
C GLN A 774 4.06 7.25 -25.48
N TYR A 775 2.87 6.81 -25.08
CA TYR A 775 1.76 6.51 -25.99
C TYR A 775 0.79 7.71 -26.18
N ALA A 776 1.22 8.94 -25.86
CA ALA A 776 0.41 10.17 -25.92
C ALA A 776 -0.94 10.10 -25.17
N THR A 777 -1.01 9.30 -24.12
CA THR A 777 -2.12 9.27 -23.15
C THR A 777 -1.77 10.20 -21.99
N LEU A 778 -2.62 11.17 -21.68
CA LEU A 778 -2.30 12.19 -20.69
C LEU A 778 -2.66 11.70 -19.28
N PRO A 779 -1.68 11.52 -18.37
CA PRO A 779 -1.98 11.02 -17.03
C PRO A 779 -2.67 12.10 -16.18
N VAL A 780 -3.69 11.70 -15.41
CA VAL A 780 -4.33 12.48 -14.34
C VAL A 780 -3.94 11.83 -13.01
N VAL A 781 -3.13 12.51 -12.22
CA VAL A 781 -2.44 11.92 -11.05
C VAL A 781 -2.66 12.73 -9.78
N HIS A 782 -2.56 12.06 -8.62
CA HIS A 782 -2.37 12.74 -7.34
C HIS A 782 -0.92 13.23 -7.22
N GLU A 783 -0.71 14.41 -6.64
CA GLU A 783 0.62 15.02 -6.50
C GLU A 783 1.46 14.38 -5.36
N THR A 784 1.92 13.14 -5.56
CA THR A 784 2.72 12.37 -4.59
C THR A 784 3.82 11.54 -5.25
N GLY A 785 4.91 11.31 -4.51
CA GLY A 785 6.06 10.49 -4.90
C GLY A 785 6.52 10.73 -6.33
N GLY A 786 6.75 9.65 -7.08
CA GLY A 786 7.24 9.75 -8.46
C GLY A 786 6.19 10.20 -9.48
N LEU A 787 4.90 10.22 -9.12
CA LEU A 787 3.87 10.81 -9.99
C LEU A 787 4.12 12.32 -10.16
N LYS A 788 4.53 13.00 -9.08
CA LYS A 788 4.92 14.41 -9.09
C LYS A 788 6.19 14.68 -9.89
N ASP A 789 7.19 13.80 -9.79
CA ASP A 789 8.46 13.95 -10.53
C ASP A 789 8.32 13.65 -12.03
N SER A 790 7.40 12.75 -12.40
CA SER A 790 7.24 12.26 -13.77
C SER A 790 6.12 12.92 -14.58
N VAL A 791 5.18 13.66 -13.96
CA VAL A 791 4.07 14.33 -14.66
C VAL A 791 4.14 15.85 -14.48
N ARG A 792 4.25 16.57 -15.60
CA ARG A 792 4.16 18.04 -15.60
C ARG A 792 2.68 18.43 -15.66
N GLY A 793 2.09 18.73 -14.51
CA GLY A 793 0.68 19.12 -14.38
C GLY A 793 0.36 20.48 -14.98
N LEU A 794 -0.77 20.59 -15.69
CA LEU A 794 -1.27 21.88 -16.19
C LEU A 794 -2.02 22.69 -15.11
N TRP A 795 -1.35 23.70 -14.55
CA TRP A 795 -1.96 24.64 -13.59
C TRP A 795 -2.56 25.88 -14.28
N SER A 796 -1.88 27.02 -14.28
CA SER A 796 -2.45 28.30 -14.73
C SER A 796 -1.49 29.20 -15.52
N SER A 797 -0.18 28.96 -15.46
CA SER A 797 0.83 29.82 -16.07
C SER A 797 1.06 29.49 -17.56
N GLU A 798 1.66 30.45 -18.28
CA GLU A 798 2.15 30.23 -19.64
C GLU A 798 3.37 29.29 -19.71
N HIS A 799 4.00 28.97 -18.57
CA HIS A 799 5.02 27.93 -18.51
C HIS A 799 4.35 26.55 -18.50
N ASP A 800 3.33 26.35 -17.65
CA ASP A 800 2.58 25.10 -17.57
C ASP A 800 1.98 24.74 -18.93
N LYS A 801 1.32 25.69 -19.61
CA LYS A 801 0.75 25.48 -20.97
C LYS A 801 1.78 25.04 -22.00
N LYS A 802 3.05 25.46 -21.84
CA LYS A 802 4.14 25.11 -22.77
C LYS A 802 4.73 23.74 -22.50
N HIS A 803 4.83 23.32 -21.23
CA HIS A 803 5.60 22.16 -20.81
C HIS A 803 4.78 21.02 -20.18
N ALA A 804 3.48 21.23 -19.92
CA ALA A 804 2.64 20.20 -19.31
C ALA A 804 2.55 18.94 -20.18
N THR A 805 2.53 17.80 -19.49
CA THR A 805 2.44 16.45 -20.05
C THR A 805 1.24 15.67 -19.49
N GLY A 806 0.53 16.24 -18.52
CA GLY A 806 -0.66 15.66 -17.89
C GLY A 806 -1.32 16.63 -16.91
N PHE A 807 -2.03 16.10 -15.93
CA PHE A 807 -2.77 16.85 -14.91
C PHE A 807 -2.44 16.32 -13.52
N MET A 808 -2.30 17.21 -12.54
CA MET A 808 -2.08 16.86 -11.14
C MET A 808 -3.20 17.45 -10.27
N PHE A 809 -3.65 16.72 -9.25
CA PHE A 809 -4.53 17.24 -8.20
C PHE A 809 -3.85 17.26 -6.83
N ASP A 810 -4.09 18.35 -6.10
CA ASP A 810 -3.59 18.60 -4.74
C ASP A 810 -4.55 18.02 -3.70
N GLY A 811 -4.10 17.03 -2.93
CA GLY A 811 -4.85 16.43 -1.83
C GLY A 811 -5.75 15.26 -2.23
N PHE A 812 -5.77 14.24 -1.38
CA PHE A 812 -6.41 12.95 -1.61
C PHE A 812 -7.94 13.01 -1.34
N ASP A 813 -8.67 13.75 -2.16
CA ASP A 813 -10.12 13.99 -2.04
C ASP A 813 -10.85 13.80 -3.39
N PRO A 814 -12.05 13.17 -3.44
CA PRO A 814 -12.77 12.93 -4.70
C PRO A 814 -13.14 14.21 -5.46
N ASN A 815 -13.36 15.34 -4.78
CA ASN A 815 -13.70 16.61 -5.41
C ASN A 815 -12.48 17.23 -6.10
N LYS A 816 -11.30 17.05 -5.52
CA LYS A 816 -10.02 17.42 -6.15
C LYS A 816 -9.74 16.62 -7.43
N LEU A 817 -10.10 15.34 -7.44
CA LEU A 817 -10.09 14.54 -8.66
C LEU A 817 -11.12 15.06 -9.68
N LYS A 818 -12.36 15.35 -9.26
CA LYS A 818 -13.42 15.90 -10.14
C LYS A 818 -13.01 17.24 -10.78
N GLU A 819 -12.39 18.14 -10.02
CA GLU A 819 -11.84 19.42 -10.53
C GLU A 819 -10.87 19.22 -11.71
N ARG A 820 -9.94 18.25 -11.61
CA ARG A 820 -8.95 18.00 -12.68
C ARG A 820 -9.50 17.16 -13.82
N LEU A 821 -10.40 16.21 -13.56
CA LEU A 821 -11.12 15.52 -14.63
C LEU A 821 -11.98 16.51 -15.44
N TYR A 822 -12.65 17.47 -14.79
CA TYR A 822 -13.36 18.55 -15.48
C TYR A 822 -12.42 19.40 -16.35
N GLN A 823 -11.29 19.85 -15.80
CA GLN A 823 -10.27 20.61 -16.54
C GLN A 823 -9.74 19.84 -17.76
N ALA A 824 -9.45 18.54 -17.60
CA ALA A 824 -8.98 17.69 -18.68
C ALA A 824 -10.05 17.49 -19.77
N MET A 825 -11.31 17.27 -19.38
CA MET A 825 -12.45 17.09 -20.29
C MET A 825 -12.78 18.35 -21.09
N ASP A 826 -12.73 19.53 -20.46
CA ASP A 826 -12.88 20.82 -21.13
C ASP A 826 -11.79 21.01 -22.21
N ILE A 827 -10.52 20.75 -21.87
CA ILE A 827 -9.41 20.89 -22.81
C ILE A 827 -9.51 19.86 -23.94
N PHE A 828 -9.80 18.60 -23.61
CA PHE A 828 -9.98 17.52 -24.58
C PHE A 828 -11.06 17.86 -25.62
N ARG A 829 -12.20 18.44 -25.21
CA ARG A 829 -13.28 18.80 -26.15
C ARG A 829 -13.01 20.12 -26.88
N HIS A 830 -12.71 21.19 -26.13
CA HIS A 830 -12.81 22.57 -26.64
C HIS A 830 -11.46 23.21 -26.99
N LYS A 831 -10.34 22.65 -26.53
CA LYS A 831 -8.98 23.24 -26.68
C LYS A 831 -8.01 22.26 -27.34
N LYS A 832 -8.45 21.62 -28.44
CA LYS A 832 -7.69 20.63 -29.22
C LYS A 832 -6.21 21.00 -29.48
N PRO A 833 -5.83 22.25 -29.82
CA PRO A 833 -4.41 22.60 -30.00
C PRO A 833 -3.55 22.44 -28.74
N LEU A 834 -4.10 22.78 -27.56
CA LEU A 834 -3.42 22.60 -26.28
C LEU A 834 -3.35 21.12 -25.90
N TRP A 835 -4.43 20.36 -26.13
CA TRP A 835 -4.41 18.91 -25.93
C TRP A 835 -3.31 18.22 -26.76
N ARG A 836 -3.26 18.54 -28.06
CA ARG A 836 -2.21 18.06 -28.99
C ARG A 836 -0.81 18.47 -28.54
N GLN A 837 -0.64 19.68 -28.02
CA GLN A 837 0.62 20.14 -27.46
C GLN A 837 1.04 19.33 -26.22
N MET A 838 0.12 19.04 -25.30
CA MET A 838 0.41 18.21 -24.12
C MET A 838 0.78 16.77 -24.53
N GLN A 839 0.11 16.19 -25.52
CA GLN A 839 0.45 14.86 -26.07
C GLN A 839 1.83 14.84 -26.74
N MET A 840 2.15 15.89 -27.50
CA MET A 840 3.46 16.08 -28.11
C MET A 840 4.57 16.30 -27.06
N ASN A 841 4.27 16.96 -25.93
CA ASN A 841 5.20 17.08 -24.81
C ASN A 841 5.41 15.73 -24.10
N ALA A 842 4.35 14.95 -23.93
CA ALA A 842 4.37 13.64 -23.27
C ALA A 842 5.24 12.62 -24.05
N ILE A 843 5.04 12.50 -25.37
CA ILE A 843 5.88 11.65 -26.25
C ILE A 843 7.36 12.08 -26.23
N LYS A 844 7.64 13.37 -26.01
CA LYS A 844 9.02 13.90 -25.96
C LYS A 844 9.73 13.69 -24.63
N CYS A 845 9.03 13.25 -23.58
CA CYS A 845 9.71 12.80 -22.38
C CYS A 845 10.39 11.46 -22.66
N ASP A 846 11.62 11.32 -22.21
CA ASP A 846 12.42 10.12 -22.30
C ASP A 846 12.61 9.62 -20.86
N TYR A 847 12.01 8.47 -20.54
CA TYR A 847 11.98 7.84 -19.22
C TYR A 847 12.71 6.49 -19.22
N TYR A 848 13.51 6.18 -20.25
CA TYR A 848 14.08 4.83 -20.39
C TYR A 848 15.28 4.62 -19.46
N TRP A 849 15.57 3.36 -19.16
CA TRP A 849 16.64 2.94 -18.23
C TRP A 849 18.02 3.60 -18.41
N PRO A 850 18.49 3.94 -19.64
CA PRO A 850 19.75 4.66 -19.82
C PRO A 850 19.82 6.03 -19.13
N GLN A 851 18.69 6.71 -18.88
CA GLN A 851 18.70 7.93 -18.06
C GLN A 851 18.78 7.65 -16.56
N ALA A 852 18.05 6.65 -16.07
CA ALA A 852 18.04 6.33 -14.64
C ALA A 852 19.45 5.90 -14.19
N ILE A 853 20.12 5.07 -14.98
CA ILE A 853 21.44 4.52 -14.64
C ILE A 853 22.56 5.60 -14.63
N ASP A 854 22.44 6.70 -15.41
CA ASP A 854 23.35 7.86 -15.34
C ASP A 854 23.42 8.47 -13.92
N GLU A 855 22.34 8.36 -13.13
CA GLU A 855 22.28 8.80 -11.73
C GLU A 855 22.77 7.72 -10.74
N TYR A 856 22.60 6.43 -11.08
CA TYR A 856 23.15 5.34 -10.27
C TYR A 856 24.69 5.29 -10.38
N GLU A 857 25.25 5.42 -11.58
CA GLU A 857 26.71 5.52 -11.77
C GLU A 857 27.31 6.71 -11.04
N ARG A 858 26.61 7.86 -11.05
CA ARG A 858 27.02 9.04 -10.27
C ARG A 858 27.01 8.78 -8.76
N ASN A 859 26.11 7.94 -8.26
CA ASN A 859 26.09 7.54 -6.86
C ASN A 859 27.13 6.45 -6.54
N ILE A 860 27.48 5.56 -7.47
CA ILE A 860 28.64 4.66 -7.35
C ILE A 860 29.93 5.49 -7.24
N ASP A 861 30.14 6.42 -8.16
CA ASP A 861 31.31 7.31 -8.15
C ASP A 861 31.43 8.05 -6.82
N GLN A 862 30.35 8.71 -6.38
CA GLN A 862 30.36 9.46 -5.14
C GLN A 862 30.49 8.56 -3.89
N VAL A 863 29.91 7.36 -3.84
CA VAL A 863 30.04 6.50 -2.65
C VAL A 863 31.45 5.90 -2.53
N MET A 864 32.16 5.71 -3.65
CA MET A 864 33.56 5.28 -3.66
C MET A 864 34.52 6.42 -3.25
N GLU A 865 34.18 7.66 -3.59
CA GLU A 865 34.91 8.88 -3.20
C GLU A 865 34.61 9.35 -1.76
N ASP A 866 33.37 9.16 -1.28
CA ASP A 866 32.93 9.49 0.08
C ASP A 866 33.71 8.67 1.13
N ASP A 867 34.00 9.26 2.29
CA ASP A 867 34.29 8.49 3.50
C ASP A 867 33.17 7.46 3.75
N PRO A 868 33.47 6.24 4.22
CA PRO A 868 32.45 5.26 4.63
C PRO A 868 31.43 5.83 5.63
N CYS A 869 30.21 5.26 5.68
CA CYS A 869 29.17 5.84 6.56
C CYS A 869 29.30 5.48 8.04
N CYS A 870 29.83 4.29 8.35
CA CYS A 870 29.92 3.76 9.70
C CYS A 870 31.27 3.04 9.90
N TRP A 871 32.23 3.72 10.53
CA TRP A 871 33.56 3.23 10.92
C TRP A 871 33.97 3.86 12.26
#